data_AF-A0A9D8QVB3-F1
#
_entry.id   AF-A0A9D8QVB3-F1
#
_cell.length_a   1.000
_cell.length_b   1.000
_cell.length_c   1.000
_cell.angle_alpha   90.00
_cell.angle_beta   90.00
_cell.angle_gamma   90.00
#
_symmetry.space_group_name_H-M   'P 1'
#
loop_
_entity.id
_entity.type
_entity.pdbx_description
1 polymer ?
#
loop_
_entity_poly.entity_id
_entity_poly.type
_entity_poly.pdbx_seq_one_letter_code
_entity_poly.pdbx_strand_id
1 'polypeptide(L)'
;MNKKSLFCFAPLLLFAGCATDPFPSAGEILNYPEETGRELVYGTGFENPEESTIEKGEGFCFAPGEGNNGNTGLRGDRVGEVSRVLDTVITLPQDKIVPGAQYRVMVSVKGKDLRHVRRPIPPGSHRFMEIFYTDAKTGAYSFQKNRVIPFAAPPSGEQFQSFSCTFPGIEGAKTHVRLALWYDFLGTIWFDDLRVYREGVNANAFLVDPAYSTFFTDSGHFRIRLYLPGEYSSPVVLAEFLSGNTPLRQQVLIPADNWILGDFGENLPTGEGKFRITLADSVRKLRIKTVEFPVNVRIREELPEGACTLDSEGFLLKDGKRFLPLGLFFSILPEKREEHLKRISASPYNFICDYTALSIPPAQNEEKITAFRKGLDLVRRHRLKIIVSLLPFYSANSNYVKNGWSGETSMAGMTCKLARSVKDHPALMGWYLADELSAEQLAVPIEMRRILNREDPFHPTFTLTNLESELPDYAHSGDILMFDPYPLRSRKGGSRTVNADYAVFSGRGRLSGTPIWAVPQGFNWGIEPENLARYGDFIDPSEEDMRTLMMLSLVEGAKGICLFNYPYQFPNGMKRLTEHGLQNYPDELWRRQVRAGSAVKKIEPYFISSLPVPEIRIENRGRAEVKARLWKAESGKSALVIVGTGGGPADAIISAPGCGELKSEFGHTKSLGGGLYHFTSEDLASDMLFDKNK
;
A
#
# COMPACT_ATOMS: atom_id res chain seq x y z
N MET A 1 18.17 -40.60 -14.88
CA MET A 1 19.38 -39.93 -15.43
C MET A 1 19.22 -38.43 -15.21
N ASN A 2 19.97 -37.91 -14.25
CA ASN A 2 19.95 -36.52 -13.79
C ASN A 2 20.59 -35.57 -14.80
N LYS A 3 19.94 -34.45 -15.11
CA LYS A 3 20.61 -33.23 -15.55
C LYS A 3 20.04 -32.05 -14.75
N LYS A 4 20.81 -31.64 -13.74
CA LYS A 4 20.72 -30.35 -13.09
C LYS A 4 21.10 -29.27 -14.11
N SER A 5 20.21 -28.35 -14.42
CA SER A 5 20.55 -27.11 -15.11
C SER A 5 20.94 -26.06 -14.06
N LEU A 6 22.24 -25.95 -13.79
CA LEU A 6 22.83 -24.79 -13.13
C LEU A 6 22.67 -23.58 -14.06
N PHE A 7 21.89 -22.59 -13.65
CA PHE A 7 22.01 -21.24 -14.20
C PHE A 7 23.19 -20.55 -13.50
N CYS A 8 24.39 -20.71 -14.04
CA CYS A 8 25.50 -19.82 -13.73
C CYS A 8 25.33 -18.54 -14.55
N PHE A 9 24.88 -17.46 -13.92
CA PHE A 9 25.22 -16.12 -14.39
C PHE A 9 26.65 -15.84 -13.95
N ALA A 10 27.60 -15.98 -14.87
CA ALA A 10 28.94 -15.47 -14.67
C ALA A 10 28.90 -13.92 -14.72
N PRO A 11 29.54 -13.19 -13.79
CA PRO A 11 29.71 -11.75 -13.95
C PRO A 11 30.64 -11.51 -15.13
N LEU A 12 30.13 -10.84 -16.16
CA LEU A 12 30.93 -10.42 -17.30
C LEU A 12 31.88 -9.30 -16.84
N LEU A 13 33.10 -9.66 -16.48
CA LEU A 13 34.23 -8.74 -16.35
C LEU A 13 34.65 -8.27 -17.74
N LEU A 14 34.05 -7.17 -18.22
CA LEU A 14 34.57 -6.41 -19.35
C LEU A 14 35.66 -5.46 -18.87
N PHE A 15 36.92 -5.90 -18.93
CA PHE A 15 38.07 -4.99 -18.92
C PHE A 15 38.29 -4.47 -20.35
N ALA A 16 37.91 -3.23 -20.60
CA ALA A 16 38.42 -2.41 -21.70
C ALA A 16 38.62 -0.99 -21.16
N GLY A 17 39.85 -0.49 -21.29
CA GLY A 17 40.36 0.65 -20.55
C GLY A 17 39.66 1.99 -20.84
N CYS A 18 38.99 2.49 -19.81
CA CYS A 18 38.96 3.91 -19.47
C CYS A 18 39.40 3.99 -18.00
N ALA A 19 40.18 4.99 -17.63
CA ALA A 19 40.56 5.21 -16.24
C ALA A 19 39.28 5.46 -15.41
N THR A 20 38.74 4.40 -14.80
CA THR A 20 37.67 4.50 -13.82
C THR A 20 38.32 4.98 -12.53
N ASP A 21 37.86 6.11 -12.00
CA ASP A 21 38.17 6.47 -10.62
C ASP A 21 38.00 5.24 -9.71
N PRO A 22 38.93 4.99 -8.78
CA PRO A 22 38.83 3.83 -7.91
C PRO A 22 37.51 3.89 -7.15
N PHE A 23 36.80 2.77 -7.18
CA PHE A 23 35.55 2.58 -6.47
C PHE A 23 35.73 2.94 -4.98
N PRO A 24 34.84 3.76 -4.38
CA PRO A 24 35.05 4.19 -3.00
C PRO A 24 35.00 2.98 -2.07
N SER A 25 35.96 2.91 -1.16
CA SER A 25 35.99 1.93 -0.09
C SER A 25 34.89 2.21 0.95
N ALA A 26 34.53 1.19 1.74
CA ALA A 26 33.58 1.35 2.84
C ALA A 26 34.02 2.46 3.82
N GLY A 27 35.32 2.53 4.12
CA GLY A 27 35.89 3.57 4.99
C GLY A 27 35.75 4.97 4.41
N GLU A 28 35.90 5.15 3.10
CA GLU A 28 35.66 6.44 2.44
C GLU A 28 34.20 6.87 2.53
N ILE A 29 33.25 5.96 2.25
CA ILE A 29 31.81 6.24 2.34
C ILE A 29 31.41 6.65 3.77
N LEU A 30 31.92 5.92 4.78
CA LEU A 30 31.68 6.23 6.19
C LEU A 30 32.36 7.52 6.68
N ASN A 31 33.23 8.13 5.87
CA ASN A 31 33.84 9.43 6.15
C ASN A 31 33.20 10.58 5.36
N TYR A 32 32.32 10.30 4.40
CA TYR A 32 31.57 11.36 3.72
C TYR A 32 30.67 12.11 4.71
N PRO A 33 30.54 13.45 4.63
CA PRO A 33 29.58 14.19 5.43
C PRO A 33 28.16 13.64 5.24
N GLU A 34 27.33 13.74 6.29
CA GLU A 34 25.91 13.43 6.21
C GLU A 34 25.11 14.63 5.72
N GLU A 35 24.18 14.37 4.81
CA GLU A 35 23.11 15.31 4.45
C GLU A 35 22.14 15.43 5.64
N THR A 36 22.49 16.32 6.57
CA THR A 36 21.80 16.44 7.86
C THR A 36 20.59 17.36 7.83
N GLY A 37 20.33 18.08 6.72
CA GLY A 37 19.19 18.97 6.52
C GLY A 37 18.72 19.66 7.81
N ARG A 38 19.30 20.81 8.15
CA ARG A 38 18.78 21.66 9.25
C ARG A 38 18.66 23.11 8.85
N GLU A 39 18.44 23.34 7.56
CA GLU A 39 18.25 24.68 7.03
C GLU A 39 16.81 25.13 7.31
N LEU A 40 16.65 26.27 7.98
CA LEU A 40 15.35 26.92 8.11
C LEU A 40 14.96 27.50 6.74
N VAL A 41 13.94 26.91 6.14
CA VAL A 41 13.42 27.27 4.83
C VAL A 41 12.48 28.46 4.95
N TYR A 42 11.59 28.38 5.93
CA TYR A 42 10.56 29.36 6.20
C TYR A 42 10.23 29.40 7.70
N GLY A 43 9.93 30.57 8.25
CA GLY A 43 9.49 30.71 9.63
C GLY A 43 8.70 31.98 9.83
N THR A 44 7.60 31.90 10.57
CA THR A 44 6.78 33.06 10.93
C THR A 44 6.14 32.83 12.30
N GLY A 45 6.26 33.83 13.18
CA GLY A 45 5.43 33.95 14.39
C GLY A 45 4.29 34.95 14.16
N PHE A 46 3.90 35.15 12.89
CA PHE A 46 2.81 36.04 12.48
C PHE A 46 2.94 37.50 12.95
N GLU A 47 4.17 37.95 13.27
CA GLU A 47 4.41 39.34 13.73
C GLU A 47 4.33 40.37 12.60
N ASN A 48 4.41 39.92 11.34
CA ASN A 48 4.32 40.78 10.15
C ASN A 48 3.04 40.51 9.35
N PRO A 49 1.96 41.27 9.57
CA PRO A 49 0.70 41.14 8.83
C PRO A 49 0.80 41.37 7.32
N GLU A 50 1.83 42.08 6.86
CA GLU A 50 2.05 42.45 5.46
C GLU A 50 2.93 41.42 4.72
N GLU A 51 3.20 40.26 5.33
CA GLU A 51 4.02 39.23 4.72
C GLU A 51 3.36 38.66 3.46
N SER A 52 3.93 38.96 2.29
CA SER A 52 3.35 38.60 0.97
C SER A 52 3.14 37.11 0.72
N THR A 53 3.75 36.23 1.51
CA THR A 53 3.59 34.77 1.44
C THR A 53 2.30 34.29 2.11
N ILE A 54 1.70 35.12 2.98
CA ILE A 54 0.53 34.78 3.80
C ILE A 54 -0.74 35.36 3.17
N GLU A 55 -1.55 34.50 2.60
CA GLU A 55 -2.91 34.81 2.17
C GLU A 55 -3.89 34.52 3.32
N LYS A 56 -4.13 35.54 4.16
CA LYS A 56 -5.03 35.43 5.32
C LYS A 56 -6.49 35.41 4.87
N GLY A 57 -7.17 34.29 5.06
CA GLY A 57 -8.58 34.19 4.71
C GLY A 57 -9.52 34.96 5.65
N GLU A 58 -10.77 35.03 5.20
CA GLU A 58 -11.86 35.66 5.93
C GLU A 58 -12.15 34.87 7.22
N GLY A 59 -12.30 35.56 8.36
CA GLY A 59 -12.50 34.94 9.67
C GLY A 59 -11.21 34.65 10.47
N PHE A 60 -10.03 34.86 9.87
CA PHE A 60 -8.76 34.90 10.58
C PHE A 60 -8.30 36.35 10.84
N CYS A 61 -7.66 36.59 11.98
CA CYS A 61 -6.98 37.84 12.33
C CYS A 61 -5.61 37.59 12.97
N PHE A 62 -4.71 38.55 12.80
CA PHE A 62 -3.50 38.64 13.61
C PHE A 62 -3.89 39.16 14.99
N ALA A 63 -3.56 38.41 16.05
CA ALA A 63 -3.97 38.66 17.43
C ALA A 63 -2.73 38.96 18.30
N PRO A 64 -2.37 40.24 18.49
CA PRO A 64 -1.20 40.64 19.27
C PRO A 64 -1.30 40.17 20.72
N GLY A 65 -0.23 39.58 21.25
CA GLY A 65 -0.17 39.10 22.64
C GLY A 65 -0.83 37.74 22.88
N GLU A 66 -1.50 37.17 21.88
CA GLU A 66 -2.24 35.90 22.02
C GLU A 66 -1.48 34.66 21.51
N GLY A 67 -0.25 34.85 20.98
CA GLY A 67 0.66 33.79 20.55
C GLY A 67 1.31 33.02 21.70
N ASN A 68 2.08 31.98 21.37
CA ASN A 68 2.63 30.99 22.28
C ASN A 68 3.56 31.60 23.34
N ASN A 69 4.34 32.61 22.95
CA ASN A 69 5.26 33.32 23.84
C ASN A 69 4.81 34.76 24.15
N GLY A 70 3.52 35.07 23.98
CA GLY A 70 2.99 36.43 24.11
C GLY A 70 3.31 37.35 22.91
N ASN A 71 3.72 36.76 21.79
CA ASN A 71 3.84 37.40 20.47
C ASN A 71 2.46 37.45 19.77
N THR A 72 2.44 37.85 18.50
CA THR A 72 1.22 37.88 17.69
C THR A 72 0.85 36.46 17.26
N GLY A 73 -0.36 35.99 17.55
CA GLY A 73 -0.85 34.70 17.03
C GLY A 73 -1.76 34.90 15.82
N LEU A 74 -1.90 33.87 14.98
CA LEU A 74 -2.95 33.82 13.97
C LEU A 74 -4.21 33.18 14.59
N ARG A 75 -5.27 33.96 14.80
CA ARG A 75 -6.51 33.52 15.46
C ARG A 75 -7.65 33.36 14.47
N GLY A 76 -8.36 32.24 14.54
CA GLY A 76 -9.58 31.97 13.77
C GLY A 76 -10.76 31.68 14.71
N ASP A 77 -11.85 32.43 14.55
CA ASP A 77 -13.05 32.30 15.37
C ASP A 77 -14.24 31.80 14.54
N ARG A 78 -14.92 30.74 15.01
CA ARG A 78 -16.23 30.34 14.47
C ARG A 78 -17.26 30.12 15.57
N VAL A 79 -18.24 31.02 15.59
CA VAL A 79 -19.36 31.02 16.56
C VAL A 79 -20.67 30.44 16.02
N GLY A 80 -20.78 30.17 14.71
CA GLY A 80 -21.99 29.64 14.08
C GLY A 80 -21.70 28.72 12.88
N GLU A 81 -22.69 27.98 12.42
CA GLU A 81 -22.53 27.09 11.25
C GLU A 81 -22.35 27.91 9.97
N VAL A 82 -21.23 27.70 9.29
CA VAL A 82 -20.91 28.34 8.01
C VAL A 82 -20.57 27.24 7.01
N SER A 83 -21.05 27.36 5.76
CA SER A 83 -20.84 26.37 4.71
C SER A 83 -19.45 26.38 4.06
N ARG A 84 -18.46 27.06 4.66
CA ARG A 84 -17.09 27.15 4.13
C ARG A 84 -16.02 27.00 5.21
N VAL A 85 -14.88 26.48 4.79
CA VAL A 85 -13.64 26.44 5.58
C VAL A 85 -13.17 27.87 5.84
N LEU A 86 -12.73 28.15 7.06
CA LEU A 86 -11.91 29.33 7.33
C LEU A 86 -10.47 28.87 7.21
N ASP A 87 -9.67 29.49 6.38
CA ASP A 87 -8.26 29.12 6.22
C ASP A 87 -7.35 30.31 5.97
N THR A 88 -6.07 30.12 6.26
CA THR A 88 -4.98 30.98 5.83
C THR A 88 -4.01 30.11 5.06
N VAL A 89 -3.62 30.55 3.87
CA VAL A 89 -2.71 29.82 2.99
C VAL A 89 -1.36 30.53 2.99
N ILE A 90 -0.31 29.78 3.28
CA ILE A 90 1.07 30.25 3.26
C ILE A 90 1.75 29.58 2.07
N THR A 91 2.21 30.38 1.11
CA THR A 91 2.99 29.88 -0.02
C THR A 91 4.46 29.87 0.35
N LEU A 92 5.07 28.68 0.35
CA LEU A 92 6.48 28.55 0.73
C LEU A 92 7.41 29.16 -0.35
N PRO A 93 8.63 29.59 0.01
CA PRO A 93 9.62 30.08 -0.96
C PRO A 93 10.05 28.96 -1.91
N GLN A 94 9.62 29.04 -3.18
CA GLN A 94 9.76 27.93 -4.13
C GLN A 94 11.21 27.71 -4.58
N ASP A 95 12.06 28.73 -4.50
CA ASP A 95 13.50 28.65 -4.71
C ASP A 95 14.22 27.81 -3.64
N LYS A 96 13.58 27.59 -2.48
CA LYS A 96 14.11 26.78 -1.38
C LYS A 96 13.49 25.39 -1.27
N ILE A 97 12.41 25.12 -2.03
CA ILE A 97 11.79 23.79 -2.09
C ILE A 97 12.39 23.01 -3.24
N VAL A 98 13.31 22.10 -2.92
CA VAL A 98 14.04 21.26 -3.86
C VAL A 98 13.26 19.97 -4.10
N PRO A 99 12.94 19.62 -5.36
CA PRO A 99 12.31 18.34 -5.68
C PRO A 99 13.09 17.14 -5.11
N GLY A 100 12.40 16.29 -4.35
CA GLY A 100 12.99 15.11 -3.72
C GLY A 100 13.68 15.35 -2.37
N ALA A 101 13.86 16.60 -1.93
CA ALA A 101 14.21 16.88 -0.55
C ALA A 101 13.01 16.61 0.38
N GLN A 102 13.29 16.23 1.63
CA GLN A 102 12.28 16.07 2.67
C GLN A 102 12.29 17.30 3.57
N TYR A 103 11.10 17.78 3.93
CA TYR A 103 10.89 18.93 4.79
C TYR A 103 10.04 18.54 5.98
N ARG A 104 10.23 19.21 7.11
CA ARG A 104 9.32 19.17 8.27
C ARG A 104 8.72 20.55 8.48
N VAL A 105 7.40 20.59 8.55
CA VAL A 105 6.67 21.74 9.08
C VAL A 105 6.35 21.48 10.55
N MET A 106 6.49 22.51 11.36
CA MET A 106 6.08 22.55 12.76
C MET A 106 5.22 23.78 12.98
N VAL A 107 4.18 23.68 13.80
CA VAL A 107 3.31 24.80 14.19
C VAL A 107 2.79 24.57 15.61
N SER A 108 2.76 25.64 16.41
CA SER A 108 2.11 25.64 17.72
C SER A 108 0.64 25.96 17.57
N VAL A 109 -0.24 25.11 18.12
CA VAL A 109 -1.70 25.25 17.99
C VAL A 109 -2.37 25.22 19.36
N LYS A 110 -3.31 26.13 19.58
CA LYS A 110 -4.15 26.22 20.79
C LYS A 110 -5.62 26.24 20.37
N GLY A 111 -6.50 25.59 21.12
CA GLY A 111 -7.95 25.59 20.88
C GLY A 111 -8.75 26.01 22.10
N LYS A 112 -9.86 26.72 21.89
CA LYS A 112 -10.83 27.07 22.94
C LYS A 112 -12.24 26.77 22.46
N ASP A 113 -13.00 26.05 23.29
CA ASP A 113 -14.36 25.59 23.00
C ASP A 113 -14.49 24.87 21.64
N LEU A 114 -13.39 24.25 21.20
CA LEU A 114 -13.27 23.61 19.90
C LEU A 114 -14.10 22.33 19.87
N ARG A 115 -15.14 22.29 19.04
CA ARG A 115 -16.05 21.15 18.94
C ARG A 115 -16.47 20.87 17.51
N HIS A 116 -16.54 19.60 17.16
CA HIS A 116 -17.13 19.17 15.89
C HIS A 116 -18.66 19.29 15.94
N VAL A 117 -19.29 19.68 14.82
CA VAL A 117 -20.75 19.88 14.70
C VAL A 117 -21.52 18.56 14.80
N ARG A 118 -20.88 17.42 14.50
CA ARG A 118 -21.44 16.06 14.67
C ARG A 118 -20.71 15.30 15.77
N ARG A 119 -21.43 14.42 16.48
CA ARG A 119 -20.86 13.47 17.43
C ARG A 119 -21.41 12.06 17.16
N PRO A 120 -20.57 11.00 17.14
CA PRO A 120 -19.10 11.02 17.26
C PRO A 120 -18.42 11.73 16.08
N ILE A 121 -17.16 12.15 16.27
CA ILE A 121 -16.36 12.81 15.23
C ILE A 121 -15.95 11.75 14.21
N PRO A 122 -16.22 11.92 12.90
CA PRO A 122 -15.76 10.99 11.88
C PRO A 122 -14.22 10.89 11.85
N PRO A 123 -13.65 9.70 11.58
CA PRO A 123 -12.20 9.55 11.37
C PRO A 123 -11.66 10.55 10.33
N GLY A 124 -10.48 11.12 10.57
CA GLY A 124 -9.86 12.08 9.65
C GLY A 124 -10.47 13.49 9.63
N SER A 125 -11.42 13.81 10.52
CA SER A 125 -12.04 15.15 10.55
C SER A 125 -11.16 16.22 11.22
N HIS A 126 -10.26 15.84 12.13
CA HIS A 126 -9.30 16.79 12.74
C HIS A 126 -8.24 17.14 11.69
N ARG A 127 -8.27 18.36 11.14
CA ARG A 127 -7.42 18.72 9.98
C ARG A 127 -6.85 20.14 10.04
N PHE A 128 -6.41 20.63 11.20
CA PHE A 128 -6.13 22.07 11.36
C PHE A 128 -4.92 22.62 10.58
N MET A 129 -4.10 21.75 10.00
CA MET A 129 -3.03 22.07 9.04
C MET A 129 -3.12 21.10 7.87
N GLU A 130 -2.81 21.57 6.67
CA GLU A 130 -2.69 20.74 5.46
C GLU A 130 -1.52 21.23 4.62
N ILE A 131 -0.67 20.31 4.14
CA ILE A 131 0.26 20.60 3.05
C ILE A 131 -0.42 20.23 1.74
N PHE A 132 -0.43 21.16 0.80
CA PHE A 132 -0.95 20.89 -0.54
C PHE A 132 -0.06 21.53 -1.61
N TYR A 133 -0.22 21.05 -2.83
CA TYR A 133 0.60 21.45 -3.96
C TYR A 133 -0.27 21.92 -5.12
N THR A 134 0.18 22.95 -5.81
CA THR A 134 -0.39 23.41 -7.07
C THR A 134 0.62 23.26 -8.20
N ASP A 135 0.15 23.13 -9.43
CA ASP A 135 1.01 23.12 -10.60
C ASP A 135 1.76 24.45 -10.72
N ALA A 136 3.08 24.41 -10.85
CA ALA A 136 3.87 25.64 -10.89
C ALA A 136 3.58 26.52 -12.11
N LYS A 137 3.11 25.93 -13.22
CA LYS A 137 2.79 26.65 -14.46
C LYS A 137 1.34 27.15 -14.49
N THR A 138 0.39 26.30 -14.10
CA THR A 138 -1.05 26.58 -14.25
C THR A 138 -1.72 27.06 -12.98
N GLY A 139 -1.10 26.85 -11.81
CA GLY A 139 -1.71 27.12 -10.50
C GLY A 139 -2.86 26.17 -10.14
N ALA A 140 -3.18 25.20 -11.01
CA ALA A 140 -4.25 24.24 -10.76
C ALA A 140 -3.84 23.27 -9.65
N TYR A 141 -4.83 22.78 -8.90
CA TYR A 141 -4.65 21.66 -7.97
C TYR A 141 -4.47 20.35 -8.76
N SER A 142 -3.28 20.13 -9.32
CA SER A 142 -2.92 18.90 -10.05
C SER A 142 -2.43 17.78 -9.13
N PHE A 143 -2.12 18.10 -7.87
CA PHE A 143 -1.47 17.20 -6.91
C PHE A 143 -2.33 16.92 -5.67
N GLN A 144 -3.66 16.96 -5.80
CA GLN A 144 -4.61 16.77 -4.70
C GLN A 144 -4.35 15.48 -3.89
N LYS A 145 -3.80 14.46 -4.55
CA LYS A 145 -3.49 13.15 -3.99
C LYS A 145 -2.22 13.09 -3.12
N ASN A 146 -1.40 14.14 -3.11
CA ASN A 146 -0.17 14.22 -2.30
C ASN A 146 -0.34 15.11 -1.06
N ARG A 147 -1.57 15.35 -0.62
CA ARG A 147 -1.85 16.20 0.56
C ARG A 147 -1.40 15.51 1.83
N VAL A 148 -0.82 16.27 2.75
CA VAL A 148 -0.42 15.78 4.09
C VAL A 148 -1.30 16.45 5.13
N ILE A 149 -1.95 15.64 5.97
CA ILE A 149 -2.91 16.11 6.98
C ILE A 149 -2.54 15.44 8.32
N PRO A 150 -2.00 16.19 9.30
CA PRO A 150 -1.28 15.57 10.41
C PRO A 150 -2.03 15.45 11.73
N PHE A 151 -3.32 15.81 11.78
CA PHE A 151 -4.05 15.82 13.06
C PHE A 151 -4.81 14.51 13.29
N ALA A 152 -4.36 13.74 14.28
CA ALA A 152 -5.13 12.61 14.81
C ALA A 152 -6.15 13.03 15.90
N ALA A 153 -5.91 14.17 16.58
CA ALA A 153 -6.73 14.70 17.66
C ALA A 153 -6.72 16.24 17.65
N PRO A 154 -7.76 16.91 18.21
CA PRO A 154 -7.75 18.36 18.37
C PRO A 154 -6.80 18.77 19.51
N PRO A 155 -6.32 20.04 19.52
CA PRO A 155 -5.54 20.56 20.65
C PRO A 155 -6.33 20.41 21.95
N SER A 156 -5.72 19.81 22.97
CA SER A 156 -6.37 19.54 24.25
C SER A 156 -6.18 20.69 25.24
N GLY A 157 -7.23 21.49 25.46
CA GLY A 157 -7.23 22.58 26.43
C GLY A 157 -6.66 23.90 25.90
N GLU A 158 -6.58 24.91 26.76
CA GLU A 158 -6.22 26.30 26.39
C GLU A 158 -4.70 26.56 26.34
N GLN A 159 -3.87 25.51 26.26
CA GLN A 159 -2.42 25.64 26.11
C GLN A 159 -2.00 25.35 24.66
N PHE A 160 -0.92 26.00 24.21
CA PHE A 160 -0.31 25.71 22.92
C PHE A 160 0.37 24.34 22.93
N GLN A 161 0.16 23.60 21.85
CA GLN A 161 0.77 22.29 21.62
C GLN A 161 1.47 22.31 20.27
N SER A 162 2.65 21.70 20.18
CA SER A 162 3.37 21.61 18.91
C SER A 162 2.84 20.46 18.08
N PHE A 163 2.52 20.75 16.82
CA PHE A 163 2.16 19.78 15.80
C PHE A 163 3.19 19.83 14.69
N SER A 164 3.52 18.68 14.12
CA SER A 164 4.50 18.61 13.04
C SER A 164 4.14 17.53 12.04
N CYS A 165 4.52 17.72 10.79
CA CYS A 165 4.52 16.66 9.80
C CYS A 165 5.62 16.86 8.78
N THR A 166 5.90 15.82 8.01
CA THR A 166 6.90 15.88 6.95
C THR A 166 6.23 15.87 5.59
N PHE A 167 6.86 16.52 4.61
CA PHE A 167 6.40 16.58 3.24
C PHE A 167 7.58 16.61 2.26
N PRO A 168 7.44 16.02 1.06
CA PRO A 168 8.48 16.07 0.04
C PRO A 168 8.39 17.34 -0.80
N GLY A 169 9.51 17.81 -1.33
CA GLY A 169 9.52 18.70 -2.49
C GLY A 169 9.11 17.93 -3.75
N ILE A 170 8.24 18.50 -4.58
CA ILE A 170 7.71 17.86 -5.80
C ILE A 170 8.14 18.65 -7.03
N GLU A 171 8.65 17.95 -8.04
CA GLU A 171 9.05 18.56 -9.31
C GLU A 171 7.84 19.22 -10.00
N GLY A 172 8.02 20.47 -10.44
CA GLY A 172 6.98 21.22 -11.14
C GLY A 172 5.81 21.67 -10.25
N ALA A 173 5.92 21.57 -8.93
CA ALA A 173 4.89 21.96 -7.98
C ALA A 173 5.25 23.22 -7.20
N LYS A 174 4.22 23.99 -6.80
CA LYS A 174 4.31 24.98 -5.74
C LYS A 174 3.77 24.39 -4.45
N THR A 175 4.53 24.52 -3.37
CA THR A 175 4.12 24.00 -2.05
C THR A 175 3.45 25.07 -1.19
N HIS A 176 2.36 24.69 -0.53
CA HIS A 176 1.57 25.55 0.33
C HIS A 176 1.29 24.87 1.68
N VAL A 177 1.26 25.68 2.75
CA VAL A 177 0.73 25.29 4.06
C VAL A 177 -0.61 25.97 4.25
N ARG A 178 -1.67 25.19 4.45
CA ARG A 178 -2.99 25.68 4.85
C ARG A 178 -3.15 25.52 6.35
N LEU A 179 -3.44 26.60 7.05
CA LEU A 179 -3.89 26.59 8.45
C LEU A 179 -5.38 26.84 8.46
N ALA A 180 -6.18 25.94 9.02
CA ALA A 180 -7.62 25.94 8.79
C ALA A 180 -8.44 25.59 10.03
N LEU A 181 -9.63 26.20 10.09
CA LEU A 181 -10.76 25.75 10.88
C LEU A 181 -11.84 25.23 9.91
N TRP A 182 -11.94 23.92 9.75
CA TRP A 182 -12.86 23.26 8.80
C TRP A 182 -14.32 23.48 9.17
N TYR A 183 -15.20 23.59 8.17
CA TYR A 183 -16.63 23.98 8.29
C TYR A 183 -17.42 23.18 9.34
N ASP A 184 -16.95 22.00 9.69
CA ASP A 184 -17.51 21.07 10.66
C ASP A 184 -17.00 21.28 12.10
N PHE A 185 -16.20 22.31 12.36
CA PHE A 185 -15.76 22.72 13.70
C PHE A 185 -16.31 24.09 14.12
N LEU A 186 -16.67 24.23 15.39
CA LEU A 186 -16.99 25.48 16.06
C LEU A 186 -15.96 25.74 17.16
N GLY A 187 -15.81 27.00 17.59
CA GLY A 187 -14.87 27.43 18.61
C GLY A 187 -13.79 28.37 18.05
N THR A 188 -12.74 28.56 18.83
CA THR A 188 -11.60 29.40 18.45
C THR A 188 -10.33 28.56 18.36
N ILE A 189 -9.51 28.84 17.37
CA ILE A 189 -8.20 28.23 17.17
C ILE A 189 -7.13 29.30 17.01
N TRP A 190 -5.94 29.05 17.54
CA TRP A 190 -4.76 29.89 17.36
C TRP A 190 -3.64 29.06 16.76
N PHE A 191 -2.87 29.67 15.86
CA PHE A 191 -1.62 29.16 15.32
C PHE A 191 -0.49 30.14 15.62
N ASP A 192 0.68 29.62 15.91
CA ASP A 192 1.90 30.39 16.13
C ASP A 192 3.15 29.54 15.86
N ASP A 193 4.35 30.13 15.86
CA ASP A 193 5.64 29.45 15.74
C ASP A 193 5.71 28.51 14.52
N LEU A 194 5.17 28.92 13.36
CA LEU A 194 5.24 28.09 12.17
C LEU A 194 6.66 28.08 11.62
N ARG A 195 7.26 26.90 11.49
CA ARG A 195 8.63 26.72 11.01
C ARG A 195 8.70 25.57 10.03
N VAL A 196 9.43 25.76 8.95
CA VAL A 196 9.71 24.75 7.94
C VAL A 196 11.21 24.55 7.85
N TYR A 197 11.65 23.31 8.08
CA TYR A 197 13.03 22.91 7.97
C TYR A 197 13.18 21.93 6.80
N ARG A 198 14.24 22.07 6.02
CA ARG A 198 14.71 20.94 5.20
C ARG A 198 15.33 19.95 6.17
N GLU A 199 14.90 18.68 6.16
CA GLU A 199 15.39 17.61 7.07
C GLU A 199 16.29 16.57 6.39
N GLY A 200 16.51 16.73 5.09
CA GLY A 200 17.42 15.89 4.31
C GLY A 200 16.81 15.50 2.97
N VAL A 201 17.05 14.26 2.56
CA VAL A 201 16.61 13.71 1.27
C VAL A 201 15.47 12.72 1.51
N ASN A 202 14.42 12.81 0.70
CA ASN A 202 13.41 11.77 0.64
C ASN A 202 13.95 10.56 -0.14
N ALA A 203 14.91 9.87 0.47
CA ALA A 203 15.49 8.63 -0.03
C ALA A 203 15.03 7.45 0.85
N ASN A 204 15.02 6.24 0.30
CA ASN A 204 14.79 5.03 1.08
C ASN A 204 15.47 3.82 0.44
N ALA A 205 15.65 2.78 1.24
CA ALA A 205 16.04 1.45 0.78
C ALA A 205 15.01 0.46 1.31
N PHE A 206 14.64 -0.51 0.50
CA PHE A 206 13.66 -1.54 0.85
C PHE A 206 14.28 -2.91 0.63
N LEU A 207 14.40 -3.71 1.69
CA LEU A 207 14.81 -5.09 1.59
C LEU A 207 13.68 -5.92 0.97
N VAL A 208 13.87 -6.35 -0.28
CA VAL A 208 12.85 -7.11 -1.04
C VAL A 208 13.10 -8.61 -0.95
N ASP A 209 14.37 -9.03 -0.95
CA ASP A 209 14.80 -10.41 -0.78
C ASP A 209 16.02 -10.43 0.15
N PRO A 210 16.13 -11.31 1.15
CA PRO A 210 15.16 -12.35 1.50
C PRO A 210 13.82 -11.79 1.99
N ALA A 211 12.73 -12.48 1.64
CA ALA A 211 11.42 -12.24 2.24
C ALA A 211 11.48 -12.39 3.78
N TYR A 212 10.53 -11.77 4.49
CA TYR A 212 10.44 -11.83 5.96
C TYR A 212 11.68 -11.30 6.68
N SER A 213 12.53 -10.51 6.01
CA SER A 213 13.83 -10.08 6.53
C SER A 213 14.65 -11.25 7.10
N THR A 214 14.56 -12.44 6.49
CA THR A 214 15.12 -13.68 7.05
C THR A 214 16.13 -14.31 6.11
N PHE A 215 17.40 -14.19 6.45
CA PHE A 215 18.49 -14.90 5.78
C PHE A 215 18.55 -16.36 6.22
N PHE A 216 19.21 -17.18 5.41
CA PHE A 216 19.53 -18.56 5.76
C PHE A 216 21.03 -18.74 5.97
N THR A 217 21.41 -19.66 6.85
CA THR A 217 22.83 -19.96 7.13
C THR A 217 23.60 -20.38 5.89
N ASP A 218 22.93 -20.89 4.86
CA ASP A 218 23.49 -21.35 3.59
C ASP A 218 23.32 -20.34 2.44
N SER A 219 22.84 -19.11 2.70
CA SER A 219 22.66 -18.10 1.67
C SER A 219 22.57 -16.69 2.24
N GLY A 220 23.53 -15.85 1.85
CA GLY A 220 23.58 -14.43 2.17
C GLY A 220 23.03 -13.52 1.06
N HIS A 221 22.39 -14.08 0.03
CA HIS A 221 21.83 -13.32 -1.09
C HIS A 221 20.79 -12.31 -0.61
N PHE A 222 20.85 -11.11 -1.18
CA PHE A 222 19.85 -10.08 -0.95
C PHE A 222 19.57 -9.26 -2.20
N ARG A 223 18.35 -8.74 -2.27
CA ARG A 223 17.92 -7.76 -3.25
C ARG A 223 17.25 -6.58 -2.56
N ILE A 224 17.70 -5.38 -2.91
CA ILE A 224 17.19 -4.13 -2.37
C ILE A 224 16.68 -3.26 -3.50
N ARG A 225 15.53 -2.64 -3.25
CA ARG A 225 15.01 -1.56 -4.08
C ARG A 225 15.38 -0.23 -3.44
N LEU A 226 15.95 0.67 -4.23
CA LEU A 226 16.22 2.03 -3.80
C LEU A 226 15.12 2.97 -4.30
N TYR A 227 14.78 3.92 -3.44
CA TYR A 227 14.03 5.11 -3.78
C TYR A 227 14.94 6.30 -3.55
N LEU A 228 15.25 7.04 -4.61
CA LEU A 228 16.19 8.15 -4.56
C LEU A 228 15.75 9.25 -5.53
N PRO A 229 15.83 10.54 -5.15
CA PRO A 229 15.56 11.62 -6.08
C PRO A 229 16.52 11.66 -7.26
N GLY A 230 16.03 12.08 -8.42
CA GLY A 230 16.80 12.08 -9.67
C GLY A 230 18.04 12.97 -9.67
N GLU A 231 18.15 13.93 -8.75
CA GLU A 231 19.35 14.75 -8.62
C GLU A 231 20.56 13.98 -8.08
N TYR A 232 20.38 12.81 -7.46
CA TYR A 232 21.46 11.94 -6.95
C TYR A 232 21.74 10.82 -7.95
N SER A 233 22.40 11.17 -9.06
CA SER A 233 22.55 10.32 -10.25
C SER A 233 23.71 9.32 -10.18
N SER A 234 24.58 9.41 -9.17
CA SER A 234 25.71 8.49 -8.96
C SER A 234 25.64 7.81 -7.58
N PRO A 235 24.56 7.05 -7.30
CA PRO A 235 24.41 6.39 -6.01
C PRO A 235 25.42 5.25 -5.84
N VAL A 236 25.95 5.14 -4.63
CA VAL A 236 26.72 4.01 -4.14
C VAL A 236 26.12 3.54 -2.82
N VAL A 237 26.10 2.22 -2.63
CA VAL A 237 25.54 1.58 -1.44
C VAL A 237 26.64 0.84 -0.69
N LEU A 238 26.80 1.16 0.59
CA LEU A 238 27.49 0.29 1.53
C LEU A 238 26.43 -0.58 2.24
N ALA A 239 26.50 -1.88 1.98
CA ALA A 239 25.65 -2.90 2.57
C ALA A 239 26.42 -3.67 3.65
N GLU A 240 25.92 -3.67 4.89
CA GLU A 240 26.58 -4.29 6.04
C GLU A 240 25.64 -5.26 6.75
N PHE A 241 26.10 -6.50 6.97
CA PHE A 241 25.46 -7.44 7.87
C PHE A 241 26.15 -7.36 9.25
N LEU A 242 25.37 -7.07 10.29
CA LEU A 242 25.88 -6.85 11.64
C LEU A 242 25.34 -7.89 12.64
N SER A 243 26.21 -8.26 13.58
CA SER A 243 25.82 -8.90 14.84
C SER A 243 25.89 -7.86 15.95
N GLY A 244 24.74 -7.51 16.53
CA GLY A 244 24.63 -6.35 17.40
C GLY A 244 24.93 -5.06 16.65
N ASN A 245 26.05 -4.40 16.96
CA ASN A 245 26.52 -3.19 16.28
C ASN A 245 27.86 -3.41 15.53
N THR A 246 28.36 -4.64 15.48
CA THR A 246 29.64 -4.96 14.83
C THR A 246 29.39 -5.51 13.42
N PRO A 247 29.95 -4.89 12.37
CA PRO A 247 29.89 -5.42 11.00
C PRO A 247 30.64 -6.76 10.91
N LEU A 248 29.95 -7.80 10.43
CA LEU A 248 30.53 -9.13 10.18
C LEU A 248 30.87 -9.35 8.70
N ARG A 249 30.07 -8.74 7.83
CA ARG A 249 30.23 -8.75 6.37
C ARG A 249 29.85 -7.38 5.84
N GLN A 250 30.53 -6.93 4.79
CA GLN A 250 30.21 -5.67 4.13
C GLN A 250 30.54 -5.74 2.65
N GLN A 251 29.77 -5.01 1.84
CA GLN A 251 29.98 -4.84 0.41
C GLN A 251 29.67 -3.41 0.00
N VAL A 252 30.48 -2.88 -0.90
CA VAL A 252 30.13 -1.63 -1.60
C VAL A 252 29.59 -2.01 -2.98
N LEU A 253 28.43 -1.48 -3.35
CA LEU A 253 27.64 -1.90 -4.49
C LEU A 253 27.14 -0.66 -5.27
N ILE A 254 27.01 -0.81 -6.60
CA ILE A 254 26.42 0.21 -7.49
C ILE A 254 25.02 -0.24 -7.87
N PRO A 255 23.99 0.62 -7.71
CA PRO A 255 22.65 0.30 -8.16
C PRO A 255 22.56 0.26 -9.69
N ALA A 256 21.80 -0.70 -10.21
CA ALA A 256 21.33 -0.72 -11.60
C ALA A 256 19.81 -0.55 -11.61
N ASP A 257 19.29 0.47 -12.29
CA ASP A 257 17.86 0.80 -12.31
C ASP A 257 17.22 0.91 -10.92
N ASN A 258 17.93 1.49 -9.95
CA ASN A 258 17.60 1.54 -8.52
C ASN A 258 17.40 0.16 -7.85
N TRP A 259 18.03 -0.89 -8.39
CA TRP A 259 18.13 -2.21 -7.76
C TRP A 259 19.57 -2.48 -7.34
N ILE A 260 19.71 -3.12 -6.17
CA ILE A 260 20.97 -3.64 -5.66
C ILE A 260 20.82 -5.13 -5.45
N LEU A 261 21.79 -5.89 -5.96
CA LEU A 261 21.94 -7.31 -5.72
C LEU A 261 23.29 -7.52 -5.04
N GLY A 262 23.33 -8.32 -3.99
CA GLY A 262 24.56 -8.69 -3.30
C GLY A 262 24.43 -10.01 -2.56
N ASP A 263 25.54 -10.49 -2.02
CA ASP A 263 25.59 -11.76 -1.30
C ASP A 263 26.60 -11.71 -0.14
N PHE A 264 26.14 -11.89 1.10
CA PHE A 264 27.01 -11.98 2.27
C PHE A 264 27.72 -13.34 2.43
N GLY A 265 27.46 -14.27 1.51
CA GLY A 265 28.01 -15.61 1.48
C GLY A 265 27.30 -16.57 2.43
N GLU A 266 27.87 -17.75 2.59
CA GLU A 266 27.38 -18.80 3.48
C GLU A 266 27.94 -18.66 4.91
N ASN A 267 27.45 -19.50 5.83
CA ASN A 267 27.84 -19.59 7.23
C ASN A 267 27.55 -18.31 8.03
N LEU A 268 26.43 -17.65 7.74
CA LEU A 268 25.93 -16.55 8.56
C LEU A 268 25.56 -17.08 9.96
N PRO A 269 25.86 -16.32 11.04
CA PRO A 269 25.57 -16.76 12.41
C PRO A 269 24.06 -16.79 12.65
N THR A 270 23.55 -17.92 13.16
CA THR A 270 22.13 -18.08 13.49
C THR A 270 21.69 -17.10 14.58
N GLY A 271 20.46 -16.60 14.46
CA GLY A 271 19.84 -15.71 15.46
C GLY A 271 19.46 -14.35 14.90
N GLU A 272 19.31 -13.38 15.78
CA GLU A 272 18.98 -11.99 15.41
C GLU A 272 20.23 -11.26 14.90
N GLY A 273 20.06 -10.48 13.84
CA GLY A 273 21.09 -9.62 13.27
C GLY A 273 20.50 -8.28 12.82
N LYS A 274 21.35 -7.42 12.25
CA LYS A 274 20.92 -6.20 11.57
C LYS A 274 21.49 -6.14 10.18
N PHE A 275 20.68 -5.67 9.24
CA PHE A 275 21.14 -5.30 7.91
C PHE A 275 21.13 -3.78 7.81
N ARG A 276 22.30 -3.16 7.70
CA ARG A 276 22.44 -1.71 7.48
C ARG A 276 22.77 -1.43 6.03
N ILE A 277 22.09 -0.43 5.49
CA ILE A 277 22.32 0.15 4.17
C ILE A 277 22.67 1.61 4.34
N THR A 278 23.87 1.99 3.91
CA THR A 278 24.28 3.39 3.80
C THR A 278 24.25 3.80 2.33
N LEU A 279 23.32 4.68 1.99
CA LEU A 279 23.19 5.31 0.68
C LEU A 279 24.09 6.54 0.64
N ALA A 280 24.92 6.64 -0.39
CA ALA A 280 25.78 7.79 -0.62
C ALA A 280 25.84 8.16 -2.10
N ASP A 281 26.26 9.40 -2.36
CA ASP A 281 26.59 9.89 -3.70
C ASP A 281 28.11 9.95 -3.83
N SER A 282 28.66 9.17 -4.77
CA SER A 282 30.12 9.04 -4.92
C SER A 282 30.75 10.29 -5.55
N VAL A 283 30.00 11.04 -6.35
CA VAL A 283 30.48 12.27 -7.02
C VAL A 283 30.46 13.44 -6.05
N ARG A 284 29.35 13.61 -5.31
CA ARG A 284 29.22 14.65 -4.27
C ARG A 284 29.99 14.32 -3.00
N LYS A 285 30.41 13.06 -2.83
CA LYS A 285 31.03 12.54 -1.60
C LYS A 285 30.18 12.84 -0.38
N LEU A 286 28.92 12.43 -0.44
CA LEU A 286 27.91 12.76 0.56
C LEU A 286 27.13 11.51 0.97
N ARG A 287 27.00 11.24 2.27
CA ARG A 287 26.05 10.24 2.78
C ARG A 287 24.65 10.83 2.73
N ILE A 288 23.77 10.15 2.00
CA ILE A 288 22.38 10.57 1.77
C ILE A 288 21.50 10.08 2.92
N LYS A 289 21.56 8.78 3.22
CA LYS A 289 20.70 8.15 4.21
C LYS A 289 21.25 6.81 4.66
N THR A 290 21.08 6.51 5.95
CA THR A 290 21.32 5.16 6.49
C THR A 290 19.99 4.54 6.89
N VAL A 291 19.76 3.30 6.46
CA VAL A 291 18.57 2.50 6.78
C VAL A 291 19.01 1.22 7.45
N GLU A 292 18.37 0.84 8.55
CA GLU A 292 18.64 -0.41 9.26
C GLU A 292 17.38 -1.29 9.30
N PHE A 293 17.56 -2.57 8.99
CA PHE A 293 16.53 -3.59 9.10
C PHE A 293 16.92 -4.59 10.20
N PRO A 294 16.01 -4.90 11.15
CA PRO A 294 16.17 -6.10 11.93
C PRO A 294 16.01 -7.30 10.99
N VAL A 295 16.97 -8.24 11.07
CA VAL A 295 16.94 -9.46 10.26
C VAL A 295 17.12 -10.68 11.14
N ASN A 296 16.61 -11.82 10.68
CA ASN A 296 16.85 -13.11 11.31
C ASN A 296 17.76 -13.95 10.42
N VAL A 297 18.60 -14.79 11.01
CA VAL A 297 19.34 -15.84 10.29
C VAL A 297 18.89 -17.19 10.81
N ARG A 298 18.37 -18.03 9.90
CA ARG A 298 17.83 -19.35 10.24
C ARG A 298 18.55 -20.46 9.49
N ILE A 299 18.50 -21.66 10.05
CA ILE A 299 18.78 -22.88 9.29
C ILE A 299 17.54 -23.14 8.42
N ARG A 300 17.72 -23.64 7.19
CA ARG A 300 16.56 -24.03 6.37
C ARG A 300 15.79 -25.15 7.06
N GLU A 301 14.51 -24.90 7.28
CA GLU A 301 13.56 -25.85 7.83
C GLU A 301 12.73 -26.43 6.67
N GLU A 302 12.22 -27.65 6.86
CA GLU A 302 11.20 -28.19 5.96
C GLU A 302 9.93 -27.36 6.11
N LEU A 303 9.30 -27.01 4.98
CA LEU A 303 8.08 -26.23 4.99
C LEU A 303 6.92 -27.07 5.56
N PRO A 304 6.14 -26.56 6.52
CA PRO A 304 4.95 -27.26 6.99
C PRO A 304 3.93 -27.41 5.85
N GLU A 305 3.05 -28.42 5.96
CA GLU A 305 1.96 -28.63 5.00
C GLU A 305 1.13 -27.35 4.87
N GLY A 306 0.95 -26.87 3.65
CA GLY A 306 0.20 -25.66 3.36
C GLY A 306 0.98 -24.36 3.59
N ALA A 307 2.29 -24.37 3.88
CA ALA A 307 3.08 -23.15 3.98
C ALA A 307 2.85 -22.24 2.76
N CYS A 308 2.75 -20.93 3.01
CA CYS A 308 2.57 -19.93 1.97
C CYS A 308 3.77 -18.98 1.97
N THR A 309 4.69 -19.13 1.03
CA THR A 309 5.92 -18.32 0.97
C THR A 309 5.95 -17.40 -0.25
N LEU A 310 6.90 -16.48 -0.33
CA LEU A 310 7.14 -15.66 -1.52
C LEU A 310 8.35 -16.17 -2.29
N ASP A 311 8.28 -16.11 -3.62
CA ASP A 311 9.48 -16.23 -4.45
C ASP A 311 10.14 -14.87 -4.69
N SER A 312 11.30 -14.90 -5.37
CA SER A 312 12.08 -13.71 -5.69
C SER A 312 11.38 -12.76 -6.67
N GLU A 313 10.29 -13.15 -7.34
CA GLU A 313 9.48 -12.26 -8.18
C GLU A 313 8.24 -11.71 -7.44
N GLY A 314 8.06 -12.09 -6.18
CA GLY A 314 6.94 -11.64 -5.36
C GLY A 314 5.66 -12.42 -5.56
N PHE A 315 5.69 -13.56 -6.26
CA PHE A 315 4.51 -14.42 -6.35
C PHE A 315 4.40 -15.27 -5.09
N LEU A 316 3.17 -15.46 -4.66
CA LEU A 316 2.88 -16.35 -3.54
C LEU A 316 2.96 -17.80 -3.99
N LEU A 317 3.73 -18.58 -3.24
CA LEU A 317 3.89 -20.01 -3.35
C LEU A 317 3.01 -20.67 -2.30
N LYS A 318 2.21 -21.67 -2.69
CA LYS A 318 1.62 -22.63 -1.76
C LYS A 318 2.34 -23.96 -1.96
N ASP A 319 2.91 -24.51 -0.90
CA ASP A 319 3.68 -25.77 -0.98
C ASP A 319 4.78 -25.70 -2.07
N GLY A 320 5.45 -24.56 -2.18
CA GLY A 320 6.51 -24.30 -3.16
C GLY A 320 6.03 -24.04 -4.61
N LYS A 321 4.72 -23.95 -4.87
CA LYS A 321 4.18 -23.72 -6.22
C LYS A 321 3.41 -22.41 -6.29
N ARG A 322 3.66 -21.61 -7.33
CA ARG A 322 2.87 -20.42 -7.63
C ARG A 322 1.40 -20.80 -7.85
N PHE A 323 0.51 -19.93 -7.41
CA PHE A 323 -0.92 -19.96 -7.72
C PHE A 323 -1.43 -18.52 -7.80
N LEU A 324 -2.58 -18.27 -8.44
CA LEU A 324 -3.21 -16.95 -8.42
C LEU A 324 -4.03 -16.81 -7.13
N PRO A 325 -3.62 -15.91 -6.20
CA PRO A 325 -4.42 -15.62 -5.03
C PRO A 325 -5.64 -14.80 -5.46
N LEU A 326 -6.82 -15.39 -5.27
CA LEU A 326 -8.10 -14.76 -5.59
C LEU A 326 -9.02 -14.96 -4.40
N GLY A 327 -9.24 -13.91 -3.61
CA GLY A 327 -9.94 -14.00 -2.34
C GLY A 327 -10.94 -12.87 -2.11
N LEU A 328 -11.46 -12.86 -0.88
CA LEU A 328 -12.53 -11.97 -0.44
C LEU A 328 -12.20 -11.43 0.95
N PHE A 329 -12.44 -10.14 1.18
CA PHE A 329 -12.58 -9.64 2.54
C PHE A 329 -13.83 -10.22 3.18
N PHE A 330 -13.67 -10.81 4.36
CA PHE A 330 -14.64 -11.68 4.98
C PHE A 330 -14.91 -11.27 6.42
N SER A 331 -16.19 -11.26 6.78
CA SER A 331 -16.66 -10.97 8.12
C SER A 331 -18.04 -11.58 8.27
N ILE A 332 -18.20 -12.53 9.20
CA ILE A 332 -19.48 -13.20 9.42
C ILE A 332 -19.62 -13.64 10.87
N LEU A 333 -20.86 -13.86 11.29
CA LEU A 333 -21.15 -14.46 12.58
C LEU A 333 -20.65 -15.91 12.66
N PRO A 334 -20.08 -16.35 13.81
CA PRO A 334 -19.55 -17.70 13.98
C PRO A 334 -20.52 -18.82 13.57
N GLU A 335 -21.80 -18.71 13.92
CA GLU A 335 -22.83 -19.71 13.62
C GLU A 335 -23.20 -19.83 12.14
N LYS A 336 -22.88 -18.81 11.33
CA LYS A 336 -23.10 -18.81 9.88
C LYS A 336 -21.84 -19.18 9.08
N ARG A 337 -20.69 -19.27 9.75
CA ARG A 337 -19.39 -19.43 9.12
C ARG A 337 -19.28 -20.65 8.20
N GLU A 338 -19.67 -21.84 8.65
CA GLU A 338 -19.55 -23.07 7.84
C GLU A 338 -20.40 -23.00 6.55
N GLU A 339 -21.62 -22.46 6.64
CA GLU A 339 -22.50 -22.25 5.49
C GLU A 339 -21.83 -21.37 4.42
N HIS A 340 -21.23 -20.25 4.84
CA HIS A 340 -20.58 -19.31 3.93
C HIS A 340 -19.22 -19.82 3.41
N LEU A 341 -18.44 -20.54 4.23
CA LEU A 341 -17.20 -21.19 3.76
C LEU A 341 -17.50 -22.25 2.70
N LYS A 342 -18.55 -23.06 2.90
CA LYS A 342 -19.02 -23.99 1.87
C LYS A 342 -19.39 -23.25 0.58
N ARG A 343 -20.12 -22.14 0.68
CA ARG A 343 -20.49 -21.31 -0.48
C ARG A 343 -19.27 -20.76 -1.23
N ILE A 344 -18.26 -20.27 -0.51
CA ILE A 344 -17.02 -19.75 -1.10
C ILE A 344 -16.21 -20.88 -1.73
N SER A 345 -16.14 -22.06 -1.11
CA SER A 345 -15.41 -23.21 -1.67
C SER A 345 -15.98 -23.75 -2.98
N ALA A 346 -17.25 -23.45 -3.28
CA ALA A 346 -17.92 -23.79 -4.54
C ALA A 346 -17.73 -22.72 -5.62
N SER A 347 -16.86 -21.74 -5.38
CA SER A 347 -16.63 -20.57 -6.22
C SER A 347 -15.16 -20.51 -6.69
N PRO A 348 -14.75 -19.55 -7.55
CA PRO A 348 -13.37 -19.43 -8.00
C PRO A 348 -12.40 -18.90 -6.92
N TYR A 349 -12.93 -18.38 -5.80
CA TYR A 349 -12.15 -17.80 -4.72
C TYR A 349 -11.48 -18.89 -3.87
N ASN A 350 -10.19 -18.72 -3.57
CA ASN A 350 -9.37 -19.71 -2.87
C ASN A 350 -8.89 -19.27 -1.48
N PHE A 351 -9.14 -18.02 -1.08
CA PHE A 351 -8.85 -17.56 0.28
C PHE A 351 -9.84 -16.51 0.80
N ILE A 352 -9.82 -16.30 2.11
CA ILE A 352 -10.52 -15.21 2.81
C ILE A 352 -9.55 -14.38 3.65
N CYS A 353 -9.72 -13.05 3.67
CA CYS A 353 -9.10 -12.16 4.65
C CYS A 353 -10.12 -11.86 5.74
N ASP A 354 -9.95 -12.44 6.93
CA ASP A 354 -11.02 -12.55 7.92
C ASP A 354 -10.81 -11.64 9.13
N TYR A 355 -11.62 -10.57 9.19
CA TYR A 355 -11.67 -9.65 10.33
C TYR A 355 -12.20 -10.28 11.61
N THR A 356 -12.90 -11.41 11.49
CA THR A 356 -13.61 -12.10 12.58
C THR A 356 -12.95 -13.40 12.99
N ALA A 357 -11.74 -13.70 12.47
CA ALA A 357 -11.02 -14.95 12.75
C ALA A 357 -10.82 -15.18 14.26
N LEU A 358 -10.59 -14.10 15.02
CA LEU A 358 -10.40 -14.16 16.46
C LEU A 358 -11.72 -14.24 17.26
N SER A 359 -12.87 -13.95 16.63
CA SER A 359 -14.19 -13.85 17.28
C SER A 359 -14.84 -15.20 17.60
N ILE A 360 -14.07 -16.11 18.19
CA ILE A 360 -14.50 -17.45 18.63
C ILE A 360 -14.90 -17.35 20.12
N PRO A 361 -16.03 -17.97 20.56
CA PRO A 361 -16.59 -17.77 21.90
C PRO A 361 -15.58 -17.99 23.04
N PRO A 362 -15.79 -17.31 24.20
CA PRO A 362 -14.79 -17.23 25.25
C PRO A 362 -14.63 -18.58 25.94
N ALA A 363 -13.43 -19.14 25.83
CA ALA A 363 -12.98 -20.28 26.59
C ALA A 363 -11.68 -19.90 27.33
N GLN A 364 -11.26 -20.68 28.32
CA GLN A 364 -10.02 -20.43 29.08
C GLN A 364 -8.76 -20.66 28.21
N ASN A 365 -7.57 -20.33 28.71
CA ASN A 365 -6.37 -20.06 27.87
C ASN A 365 -6.01 -21.15 26.82
N GLU A 366 -5.99 -22.44 27.18
CA GLU A 366 -5.72 -23.54 26.23
C GLU A 366 -6.92 -23.83 25.31
N GLU A 367 -8.14 -23.61 25.81
CA GLU A 367 -9.36 -23.78 25.04
C GLU A 367 -9.46 -22.75 23.92
N LYS A 368 -8.93 -21.52 24.08
CA LYS A 368 -8.90 -20.50 23.00
C LYS A 368 -8.05 -20.94 21.81
N ILE A 369 -6.85 -21.45 22.06
CA ILE A 369 -5.96 -21.93 21.00
C ILE A 369 -6.60 -23.13 20.30
N THR A 370 -7.13 -24.07 21.08
CA THR A 370 -7.85 -25.24 20.56
C THR A 370 -9.05 -24.84 19.70
N ALA A 371 -9.85 -23.87 20.16
CA ALA A 371 -11.00 -23.38 19.43
C ALA A 371 -10.59 -22.63 18.14
N PHE A 372 -9.50 -21.87 18.19
CA PHE A 372 -8.94 -21.22 17.01
C PHE A 372 -8.47 -22.24 15.97
N ARG A 373 -7.72 -23.27 16.38
CA ARG A 373 -7.33 -24.37 15.48
C ARG A 373 -8.55 -25.08 14.87
N LYS A 374 -9.61 -25.33 15.65
CA LYS A 374 -10.89 -25.86 15.09
C LYS A 374 -11.52 -24.94 14.05
N GLY A 375 -11.41 -23.63 14.24
CA GLY A 375 -11.82 -22.64 13.24
C GLY A 375 -11.00 -22.76 11.95
N LEU A 376 -9.69 -22.92 12.06
CA LEU A 376 -8.81 -23.17 10.92
C LEU A 376 -9.07 -24.53 10.26
N ASP A 377 -9.40 -25.58 11.03
CA ASP A 377 -9.80 -26.89 10.51
C ASP A 377 -11.07 -26.78 9.65
N LEU A 378 -12.03 -25.95 10.06
CA LEU A 378 -13.22 -25.67 9.26
C LEU A 378 -12.85 -25.02 7.91
N VAL A 379 -11.92 -24.04 7.91
CA VAL A 379 -11.41 -23.44 6.67
C VAL A 379 -10.70 -24.50 5.80
N ARG A 380 -9.85 -25.34 6.39
CA ARG A 380 -9.14 -26.44 5.71
C ARG A 380 -10.11 -27.43 5.08
N ARG A 381 -11.16 -27.84 5.79
CA ARG A 381 -12.20 -28.78 5.30
C ARG A 381 -12.85 -28.28 4.01
N HIS A 382 -12.95 -26.97 3.84
CA HIS A 382 -13.48 -26.32 2.64
C HIS A 382 -12.41 -25.97 1.59
N ARG A 383 -11.16 -26.47 1.76
CA ARG A 383 -10.03 -26.25 0.84
C ARG A 383 -9.70 -24.77 0.59
N LEU A 384 -10.03 -23.93 1.57
CA LEU A 384 -9.74 -22.50 1.54
C LEU A 384 -8.48 -22.20 2.35
N LYS A 385 -7.94 -21.02 2.06
CA LYS A 385 -6.87 -20.39 2.82
C LYS A 385 -7.41 -19.20 3.63
N ILE A 386 -6.77 -18.86 4.73
CA ILE A 386 -7.15 -17.72 5.57
C ILE A 386 -5.96 -16.81 5.86
N ILE A 387 -6.18 -15.52 5.63
CA ILE A 387 -5.36 -14.44 6.17
C ILE A 387 -6.04 -13.98 7.46
N VAL A 388 -5.31 -14.05 8.58
CA VAL A 388 -5.83 -13.77 9.91
C VAL A 388 -5.60 -12.30 10.27
N SER A 389 -6.66 -11.57 10.58
CA SER A 389 -6.58 -10.17 11.03
C SER A 389 -6.09 -10.05 12.46
N LEU A 390 -5.01 -9.28 12.65
CA LEU A 390 -4.42 -8.94 13.96
C LEU A 390 -4.77 -7.52 14.44
N LEU A 391 -5.54 -6.75 13.66
CA LEU A 391 -6.03 -5.43 14.06
C LEU A 391 -6.65 -5.41 15.48
N PRO A 392 -7.41 -6.45 15.91
CA PRO A 392 -7.98 -6.47 17.25
C PRO A 392 -6.95 -6.47 18.40
N PHE A 393 -5.67 -6.78 18.16
CA PHE A 393 -4.64 -6.78 19.20
C PHE A 393 -4.11 -5.38 19.56
N TYR A 394 -4.41 -4.36 18.78
CA TYR A 394 -4.00 -2.97 19.09
C TYR A 394 -5.11 -1.93 18.93
N SER A 395 -6.25 -2.29 18.33
CA SER A 395 -7.39 -1.39 18.23
C SER A 395 -7.92 -0.99 19.61
N ALA A 396 -7.91 0.30 19.94
CA ALA A 396 -8.21 0.81 21.30
C ALA A 396 -9.55 0.32 21.89
N ASN A 397 -10.56 0.12 21.04
CA ASN A 397 -11.88 -0.36 21.46
C ASN A 397 -12.00 -1.88 21.59
N SER A 398 -10.96 -2.63 21.22
CA SER A 398 -10.95 -4.08 21.24
C SER A 398 -10.94 -4.66 22.65
N ASN A 399 -11.71 -5.72 22.86
CA ASN A 399 -11.68 -6.49 24.10
C ASN A 399 -10.33 -7.18 24.34
N TYR A 400 -9.54 -7.45 23.30
CA TYR A 400 -8.22 -8.07 23.45
C TYR A 400 -7.18 -7.09 24.01
N VAL A 401 -7.27 -5.80 23.65
CA VAL A 401 -6.42 -4.77 24.26
C VAL A 401 -6.75 -4.60 25.74
N LYS A 402 -8.03 -4.69 26.10
CA LYS A 402 -8.50 -4.49 27.49
C LYS A 402 -8.22 -5.69 28.38
N ASN A 403 -8.42 -6.91 27.87
CA ASN A 403 -8.45 -8.14 28.68
C ASN A 403 -7.39 -9.17 28.29
N GLY A 404 -6.62 -8.93 27.23
CA GLY A 404 -5.67 -9.88 26.69
C GLY A 404 -6.27 -11.02 25.85
N TRP A 405 -5.39 -11.88 25.34
CA TRP A 405 -5.72 -13.06 24.55
C TRP A 405 -4.87 -14.25 25.00
N SER A 406 -5.52 -15.38 25.33
CA SER A 406 -4.87 -16.61 25.84
C SER A 406 -3.87 -16.34 26.98
N GLY A 407 -4.18 -15.45 27.91
CA GLY A 407 -3.33 -15.14 29.07
C GLY A 407 -2.21 -14.13 28.81
N GLU A 408 -2.08 -13.64 27.58
CA GLU A 408 -1.17 -12.54 27.24
C GLU A 408 -1.93 -11.22 27.20
N THR A 409 -1.35 -10.15 27.76
CA THR A 409 -1.99 -8.82 27.82
C THR A 409 -1.33 -7.80 26.89
N SER A 410 -0.08 -8.04 26.48
CA SER A 410 0.61 -7.15 25.54
C SER A 410 0.36 -7.57 24.09
N MET A 411 0.33 -6.60 23.18
CA MET A 411 0.27 -6.83 21.74
C MET A 411 1.35 -7.84 21.28
N ALA A 412 2.59 -7.63 21.75
CA ALA A 412 3.72 -8.49 21.40
C ALA A 412 3.54 -9.93 21.91
N GLY A 413 3.12 -10.09 23.16
CA GLY A 413 2.84 -11.40 23.77
C GLY A 413 1.72 -12.14 23.05
N MET A 414 0.60 -11.47 22.79
CA MET A 414 -0.54 -12.04 22.06
C MET A 414 -0.15 -12.49 20.65
N THR A 415 0.58 -11.64 19.91
CA THR A 415 1.06 -11.92 18.55
C THR A 415 1.99 -13.13 18.53
N CYS A 416 2.99 -13.14 19.41
CA CYS A 416 3.96 -14.24 19.54
C CYS A 416 3.26 -15.56 19.88
N LYS A 417 2.36 -15.55 20.86
CA LYS A 417 1.65 -16.74 21.32
C LYS A 417 0.74 -17.31 20.23
N LEU A 418 0.00 -16.47 19.52
CA LEU A 418 -0.86 -16.90 18.42
C LEU A 418 -0.03 -17.54 17.31
N ALA A 419 1.01 -16.84 16.82
CA ALA A 419 1.87 -17.32 15.73
C ALA A 419 2.48 -18.70 16.04
N ARG A 420 3.10 -18.86 17.21
CA ARG A 420 3.68 -20.14 17.66
C ARG A 420 2.66 -21.28 17.70
N SER A 421 1.41 -20.97 18.00
CA SER A 421 0.35 -21.96 18.20
C SER A 421 -0.26 -22.47 16.90
N VAL A 422 -0.07 -21.78 15.76
CA VAL A 422 -0.81 -22.05 14.52
C VAL A 422 0.00 -21.94 13.23
N LYS A 423 1.29 -21.58 13.29
CA LYS A 423 2.18 -21.48 12.10
C LYS A 423 2.31 -22.77 11.29
N ASP A 424 1.96 -23.90 11.88
CA ASP A 424 1.97 -25.23 11.26
C ASP A 424 0.63 -25.58 10.60
N HIS A 425 -0.38 -24.72 10.71
CA HIS A 425 -1.74 -25.08 10.31
C HIS A 425 -1.97 -24.93 8.80
N PRO A 426 -2.39 -25.98 8.07
CA PRO A 426 -2.46 -25.96 6.59
C PRO A 426 -3.48 -24.99 5.97
N ALA A 427 -4.41 -24.43 6.75
CA ALA A 427 -5.32 -23.39 6.29
C ALA A 427 -4.70 -21.98 6.33
N LEU A 428 -3.68 -21.76 7.15
CA LEU A 428 -3.07 -20.44 7.29
C LEU A 428 -2.41 -20.02 5.97
N MET A 429 -2.51 -18.74 5.68
CA MET A 429 -1.93 -18.10 4.50
C MET A 429 -1.05 -16.91 4.86
N GLY A 430 -1.37 -16.23 5.97
CA GLY A 430 -0.62 -15.09 6.46
C GLY A 430 -1.41 -14.22 7.42
N TRP A 431 -0.88 -13.04 7.67
CA TRP A 431 -1.28 -12.17 8.78
C TRP A 431 -1.62 -10.77 8.28
N TYR A 432 -2.83 -10.29 8.53
CA TYR A 432 -3.26 -8.93 8.16
C TYR A 432 -3.01 -7.98 9.33
N LEU A 433 -2.07 -7.05 9.14
CA LEU A 433 -1.48 -6.26 10.23
C LEU A 433 -2.01 -4.83 10.32
N ALA A 434 -2.36 -4.24 9.18
CA ALA A 434 -2.75 -2.84 9.10
C ALA A 434 -3.84 -2.62 8.05
N ASP A 435 -4.75 -1.72 8.39
CA ASP A 435 -5.91 -1.33 7.60
C ASP A 435 -6.02 0.19 7.63
N GLU A 436 -5.41 0.86 6.65
CA GLU A 436 -5.45 2.32 6.47
C GLU A 436 -4.96 3.12 7.70
N LEU A 437 -4.02 2.55 8.47
CA LEU A 437 -3.38 3.26 9.58
C LEU A 437 -2.55 4.43 9.08
N SER A 438 -2.53 5.57 9.79
CA SER A 438 -1.63 6.66 9.41
C SER A 438 -0.15 6.28 9.54
N ALA A 439 0.74 6.99 8.86
CA ALA A 439 2.19 6.77 8.95
C ALA A 439 2.72 6.72 10.39
N GLU A 440 2.18 7.56 11.29
CA GLU A 440 2.56 7.62 12.71
C GLU A 440 2.19 6.34 13.48
N GLN A 441 1.15 5.65 13.04
CA GLN A 441 0.65 4.42 13.65
C GLN A 441 1.38 3.16 13.16
N LEU A 442 2.19 3.26 12.09
CA LEU A 442 2.89 2.12 11.48
C LEU A 442 3.92 1.45 12.40
N ALA A 443 4.37 2.12 13.47
CA ALA A 443 5.27 1.50 14.45
C ALA A 443 4.69 0.19 15.03
N VAL A 444 3.37 0.10 15.17
CA VAL A 444 2.68 -1.10 15.69
C VAL A 444 2.76 -2.29 14.71
N PRO A 445 2.28 -2.20 13.45
CA PRO A 445 2.40 -3.31 12.50
C PRO A 445 3.85 -3.64 12.13
N ILE A 446 4.78 -2.67 12.14
CA ILE A 446 6.23 -2.94 11.96
C ILE A 446 6.75 -3.88 13.06
N GLU A 447 6.40 -3.62 14.32
CA GLU A 447 6.79 -4.49 15.43
C GLU A 447 6.11 -5.86 15.36
N MET A 448 4.82 -5.92 14.97
CA MET A 448 4.13 -7.19 14.73
C MET A 448 4.84 -8.01 13.64
N ARG A 449 5.18 -7.41 12.51
CA ARG A 449 5.91 -8.07 11.43
C ARG A 449 7.25 -8.61 11.92
N ARG A 450 7.99 -7.83 12.71
CA ARG A 450 9.27 -8.29 13.31
C ARG A 450 9.09 -9.55 14.16
N ILE A 451 8.05 -9.58 14.99
CA ILE A 451 7.70 -10.75 15.80
C ILE A 451 7.33 -11.93 14.89
N LEU A 452 6.46 -11.71 13.91
CA LEU A 452 5.98 -12.77 13.02
C LEU A 452 7.11 -13.37 12.18
N ASN A 453 8.00 -12.56 11.63
CA ASN A 453 9.18 -13.03 10.90
C ASN A 453 10.07 -13.97 11.74
N ARG A 454 10.11 -13.76 13.06
CA ARG A 454 10.84 -14.65 13.99
C ARG A 454 10.07 -15.91 14.32
N GLU A 455 8.77 -15.78 14.61
CA GLU A 455 7.96 -16.88 15.16
C GLU A 455 7.36 -17.79 14.07
N ASP A 456 6.93 -17.22 12.95
CA ASP A 456 6.28 -17.86 11.79
C ASP A 456 6.96 -17.42 10.47
N PRO A 457 8.10 -18.03 10.10
CA PRO A 457 8.80 -17.72 8.85
C PRO A 457 8.16 -18.36 7.61
N PHE A 458 6.98 -18.98 7.76
CA PHE A 458 6.35 -19.80 6.71
C PHE A 458 5.15 -19.11 6.05
N HIS A 459 4.81 -17.89 6.49
CA HIS A 459 3.65 -17.13 6.02
C HIS A 459 3.94 -15.63 5.96
N PRO A 460 3.52 -14.91 4.89
CA PRO A 460 3.70 -13.47 4.77
C PRO A 460 2.77 -12.66 5.68
N THR A 461 3.20 -11.42 5.88
CA THR A 461 2.40 -10.36 6.46
C THR A 461 1.82 -9.44 5.37
N PHE A 462 0.62 -8.92 5.62
CA PHE A 462 -0.14 -8.08 4.71
C PHE A 462 -0.47 -6.75 5.38
N THR A 463 -0.25 -5.67 4.65
CA THR A 463 -0.63 -4.32 5.07
C THR A 463 -1.44 -3.66 3.96
N LEU A 464 -2.56 -3.02 4.33
CA LEU A 464 -3.39 -2.24 3.40
C LEU A 464 -3.36 -0.76 3.72
N THR A 465 -3.37 0.07 2.67
CA THR A 465 -3.72 1.49 2.79
C THR A 465 -4.40 2.02 1.54
N ASN A 466 -5.35 2.95 1.74
CA ASN A 466 -5.94 3.76 0.70
C ASN A 466 -5.17 5.09 0.49
N LEU A 467 -4.09 5.33 1.25
CA LEU A 467 -3.25 6.51 1.15
C LEU A 467 -2.14 6.30 0.13
N GLU A 468 -2.47 6.57 -1.13
CA GLU A 468 -1.59 6.32 -2.28
C GLU A 468 -0.22 7.01 -2.19
N SER A 469 -0.12 8.19 -1.56
CA SER A 469 1.15 8.90 -1.37
C SER A 469 2.08 8.24 -0.36
N GLU A 470 1.55 7.50 0.60
CA GLU A 470 2.33 6.87 1.68
C GLU A 470 2.65 5.40 1.38
N LEU A 471 2.02 4.81 0.36
CA LEU A 471 2.12 3.39 0.02
C LEU A 471 3.56 2.82 -0.02
N PRO A 472 4.61 3.54 -0.52
CA PRO A 472 5.98 3.04 -0.47
C PRO A 472 6.49 2.79 0.96
N ASP A 473 6.14 3.66 1.91
CA ASP A 473 6.63 3.57 3.30
C ASP A 473 5.96 2.43 4.07
N TYR A 474 4.78 1.96 3.62
CA TYR A 474 4.09 0.83 4.24
C TYR A 474 4.82 -0.49 3.99
N ALA A 475 5.77 -0.53 3.04
CA ALA A 475 6.65 -1.68 2.79
C ALA A 475 7.44 -2.12 4.03
N HIS A 476 7.64 -1.23 5.00
CA HIS A 476 8.29 -1.60 6.26
C HIS A 476 7.41 -2.48 7.15
N SER A 477 6.09 -2.38 6.99
CA SER A 477 5.10 -3.00 7.87
C SER A 477 4.52 -4.32 7.36
N GLY A 478 4.71 -4.67 6.08
CA GLY A 478 4.15 -5.88 5.47
C GLY A 478 5.05 -6.45 4.36
N ASP A 479 5.01 -7.77 4.15
CA ASP A 479 5.70 -8.42 3.02
C ASP A 479 4.89 -8.32 1.72
N ILE A 480 3.59 -8.03 1.83
CA ILE A 480 2.69 -7.75 0.72
C ILE A 480 1.93 -6.45 1.00
N LEU A 481 1.97 -5.53 0.05
CA LEU A 481 1.22 -4.28 0.10
C LEU A 481 -0.11 -4.40 -0.62
N MET A 482 -1.19 -4.10 0.08
CA MET A 482 -2.54 -4.07 -0.45
C MET A 482 -2.99 -2.62 -0.66
N PHE A 483 -3.71 -2.38 -1.74
CA PHE A 483 -4.35 -1.10 -2.02
C PHE A 483 -5.75 -1.34 -2.58
N ASP A 484 -6.67 -0.43 -2.28
CA ASP A 484 -8.09 -0.64 -2.48
C ASP A 484 -8.77 0.50 -3.26
N PRO A 485 -8.55 0.53 -4.58
CA PRO A 485 -9.11 1.58 -5.42
C PRO A 485 -10.60 1.31 -5.66
N TYR A 486 -11.45 2.21 -5.18
CA TYR A 486 -12.91 2.14 -5.35
C TYR A 486 -13.46 3.31 -6.21
N PRO A 487 -13.18 3.32 -7.52
CA PRO A 487 -13.44 4.47 -8.41
C PRO A 487 -14.91 4.62 -8.83
N LEU A 488 -15.74 3.56 -8.76
CA LEU A 488 -17.13 3.59 -9.22
C LEU A 488 -18.04 4.17 -8.13
N ARG A 489 -17.90 5.48 -7.89
CA ARG A 489 -18.52 6.18 -6.75
C ARG A 489 -19.96 6.58 -7.02
N SER A 490 -20.26 7.24 -8.14
CA SER A 490 -21.62 7.74 -8.42
C SER A 490 -21.94 7.65 -9.89
N ARG A 491 -23.23 7.52 -10.23
CA ARG A 491 -23.69 7.51 -11.62
C ARG A 491 -23.31 8.77 -12.37
N LYS A 492 -23.33 9.92 -11.68
CA LYS A 492 -22.85 11.19 -12.24
C LYS A 492 -21.36 11.10 -12.58
N GLY A 493 -20.55 10.52 -11.71
CA GLY A 493 -19.10 10.33 -11.90
C GLY A 493 -18.76 9.34 -13.02
N GLY A 494 -19.50 8.24 -13.13
CA GLY A 494 -19.18 7.15 -14.05
C GLY A 494 -17.84 6.50 -13.71
N SER A 495 -17.14 6.02 -14.73
CA SER A 495 -15.83 5.36 -14.65
C SER A 495 -14.63 6.30 -14.84
N ARG A 496 -14.86 7.62 -14.87
CA ARG A 496 -13.86 8.65 -15.26
C ARG A 496 -12.54 8.63 -14.47
N THR A 497 -12.54 8.13 -13.23
CA THR A 497 -11.35 8.13 -12.38
C THR A 497 -10.62 6.78 -12.34
N VAL A 498 -11.18 5.72 -12.95
CA VAL A 498 -10.63 4.36 -12.86
C VAL A 498 -9.16 4.31 -13.25
N ASN A 499 -8.79 4.90 -14.40
CA ASN A 499 -7.40 4.93 -14.85
C ASN A 499 -6.47 5.64 -13.87
N ALA A 500 -6.85 6.84 -13.43
CA ALA A 500 -6.04 7.68 -12.57
C ALA A 500 -5.86 7.05 -11.18
N ASP A 501 -6.92 6.45 -10.62
CA ASP A 501 -6.85 5.79 -9.32
C ASP A 501 -5.93 4.57 -9.37
N TYR A 502 -6.13 3.66 -10.33
CA TYR A 502 -5.30 2.47 -10.45
C TYR A 502 -3.84 2.76 -10.79
N ALA A 503 -3.58 3.70 -11.70
CA ALA A 503 -2.22 4.03 -12.12
C ALA A 503 -1.40 4.66 -10.97
N VAL A 504 -2.04 5.48 -10.12
CA VAL A 504 -1.36 6.10 -8.99
C VAL A 504 -1.02 5.06 -7.92
N PHE A 505 -1.97 4.22 -7.51
CA PHE A 505 -1.70 3.17 -6.53
C PHE A 505 -0.66 2.16 -7.03
N SER A 506 -0.80 1.65 -8.26
CA SER A 506 0.15 0.68 -8.81
C SER A 506 1.54 1.30 -8.99
N GLY A 507 1.61 2.54 -9.48
CA GLY A 507 2.85 3.28 -9.66
C GLY A 507 3.59 3.49 -8.35
N ARG A 508 2.88 3.95 -7.31
CA ARG A 508 3.43 4.19 -5.97
C ARG A 508 3.84 2.89 -5.29
N GLY A 509 2.99 1.87 -5.32
CA GLY A 509 3.27 0.59 -4.65
C GLY A 509 4.51 -0.12 -5.21
N ARG A 510 4.80 0.02 -6.51
CA ARG A 510 6.00 -0.55 -7.13
C ARG A 510 7.31 0.17 -6.75
N LEU A 511 7.26 1.37 -6.16
CA LEU A 511 8.46 2.11 -5.77
C LEU A 511 9.28 1.37 -4.71
N SER A 512 8.65 0.62 -3.83
CA SER A 512 9.34 -0.17 -2.79
C SER A 512 9.85 -1.52 -3.30
N GLY A 513 9.44 -1.96 -4.49
CA GLY A 513 9.74 -3.30 -5.00
C GLY A 513 9.04 -4.44 -4.25
N THR A 514 8.28 -4.13 -3.19
CA THR A 514 7.47 -5.10 -2.44
C THR A 514 6.30 -5.56 -3.31
N PRO A 515 5.91 -6.84 -3.27
CA PRO A 515 4.77 -7.32 -4.04
C PRO A 515 3.49 -6.57 -3.67
N ILE A 516 2.75 -6.10 -4.69
CA ILE A 516 1.49 -5.41 -4.49
C ILE A 516 0.32 -6.32 -4.83
N TRP A 517 -0.74 -6.25 -4.04
CA TRP A 517 -2.03 -6.92 -4.26
C TRP A 517 -3.11 -5.87 -4.32
N ALA A 518 -4.12 -6.09 -5.15
CA ALA A 518 -5.22 -5.16 -5.27
C ALA A 518 -6.45 -5.66 -4.52
N VAL A 519 -7.25 -4.70 -4.08
CA VAL A 519 -8.54 -4.91 -3.45
C VAL A 519 -9.60 -4.20 -4.29
N PRO A 520 -10.02 -4.77 -5.43
CA PRO A 520 -10.91 -4.09 -6.35
C PRO A 520 -12.32 -3.91 -5.76
N GLN A 521 -13.02 -2.89 -6.23
CA GLN A 521 -14.42 -2.63 -5.87
C GLN A 521 -15.33 -3.77 -6.31
N GLY A 522 -15.92 -4.46 -5.35
CA GLY A 522 -16.93 -5.50 -5.55
C GLY A 522 -18.26 -5.19 -4.88
N PHE A 523 -18.57 -3.91 -4.67
CA PHE A 523 -19.76 -3.44 -3.94
C PHE A 523 -20.27 -2.10 -4.48
N ASN A 524 -21.53 -1.77 -4.14
CA ASN A 524 -22.13 -0.46 -4.38
C ASN A 524 -21.96 0.44 -3.14
N TRP A 525 -21.34 1.61 -3.27
CA TRP A 525 -21.23 2.63 -2.20
C TRP A 525 -22.57 3.03 -1.55
N GLY A 526 -23.67 2.88 -2.28
CA GLY A 526 -25.03 3.10 -1.79
C GLY A 526 -25.45 2.17 -0.64
N ILE A 527 -24.72 1.08 -0.36
CA ILE A 527 -25.03 0.18 0.77
C ILE A 527 -24.56 0.72 2.13
N GLU A 528 -23.76 1.78 2.14
CA GLU A 528 -23.32 2.40 3.38
C GLU A 528 -24.48 3.09 4.10
N PRO A 529 -24.51 3.04 5.45
CA PRO A 529 -25.57 3.65 6.26
C PRO A 529 -25.98 5.07 5.82
N GLU A 530 -24.98 5.91 5.57
CA GLU A 530 -25.11 7.31 5.16
C GLU A 530 -25.64 7.50 3.73
N ASN A 531 -25.51 6.49 2.87
CA ASN A 531 -25.79 6.57 1.44
C ASN A 531 -27.09 5.85 1.04
N LEU A 532 -27.64 4.99 1.91
CA LEU A 532 -28.79 4.13 1.59
C LEU A 532 -30.04 4.86 1.12
N ALA A 533 -30.35 6.03 1.70
CA ALA A 533 -31.47 6.85 1.24
C ALA A 533 -31.32 7.33 -0.22
N ARG A 534 -30.09 7.30 -0.74
CA ARG A 534 -29.69 7.71 -2.08
C ARG A 534 -29.09 6.55 -2.87
N TYR A 535 -29.40 5.30 -2.51
CA TYR A 535 -28.80 4.09 -3.13
C TYR A 535 -28.76 4.16 -4.67
N GLY A 536 -29.83 4.65 -5.31
CA GLY A 536 -29.94 4.80 -6.76
C GLY A 536 -28.99 5.82 -7.41
N ASP A 537 -28.33 6.69 -6.64
CA ASP A 537 -27.33 7.64 -7.14
C ASP A 537 -25.96 6.99 -7.37
N PHE A 538 -25.74 5.82 -6.78
CA PHE A 538 -24.46 5.12 -6.77
C PHE A 538 -24.43 4.04 -7.86
N ILE A 539 -23.22 3.68 -8.29
CA ILE A 539 -23.01 2.62 -9.28
C ILE A 539 -23.04 1.29 -8.54
N ASP A 540 -23.89 0.38 -9.01
CA ASP A 540 -23.82 -1.03 -8.64
C ASP A 540 -22.95 -1.74 -9.68
N PRO A 541 -21.69 -2.13 -9.37
CA PRO A 541 -20.77 -2.66 -10.37
C PRO A 541 -21.35 -3.88 -11.09
N SER A 542 -21.35 -3.85 -12.41
CA SER A 542 -21.70 -5.00 -13.23
C SER A 542 -20.64 -6.10 -13.11
N GLU A 543 -20.94 -7.27 -13.67
CA GLU A 543 -19.94 -8.35 -13.81
C GLU A 543 -18.73 -7.90 -14.63
N GLU A 544 -18.96 -7.12 -15.70
CA GLU A 544 -17.90 -6.57 -16.52
C GLU A 544 -17.07 -5.54 -15.75
N ASP A 545 -17.69 -4.67 -14.96
CA ASP A 545 -16.96 -3.72 -14.11
C ASP A 545 -16.01 -4.46 -13.17
N MET A 546 -16.52 -5.44 -12.41
CA MET A 546 -15.71 -6.22 -11.48
C MET A 546 -14.58 -6.99 -12.20
N ARG A 547 -14.89 -7.65 -13.33
CA ARG A 547 -13.88 -8.35 -14.14
C ARG A 547 -12.79 -7.38 -14.61
N THR A 548 -13.20 -6.22 -15.12
CA THR A 548 -12.29 -5.21 -15.68
C THR A 548 -11.39 -4.63 -14.60
N LEU A 549 -11.93 -4.30 -13.44
CA LEU A 549 -11.16 -3.81 -12.29
C LEU A 549 -10.15 -4.84 -11.78
N MET A 550 -10.51 -6.13 -11.72
CA MET A 550 -9.58 -7.21 -11.35
C MET A 550 -8.48 -7.43 -12.41
N MET A 551 -8.83 -7.39 -13.70
CA MET A 551 -7.85 -7.54 -14.78
C MET A 551 -6.90 -6.36 -14.86
N LEU A 552 -7.41 -5.14 -14.65
CA LEU A 552 -6.60 -3.93 -14.60
C LEU A 552 -5.53 -4.04 -13.52
N SER A 553 -5.88 -4.54 -12.33
CA SER A 553 -4.91 -4.81 -11.26
C SER A 553 -3.76 -5.72 -11.72
N LEU A 554 -4.08 -6.84 -12.40
CA LEU A 554 -3.06 -7.80 -12.86
C LEU A 554 -2.18 -7.23 -13.99
N VAL A 555 -2.78 -6.50 -14.93
CA VAL A 555 -2.06 -5.80 -16.00
C VAL A 555 -1.10 -4.75 -15.40
N GLU A 556 -1.54 -4.06 -14.35
CA GLU A 556 -0.75 -3.12 -13.54
C GLU A 556 0.28 -3.79 -12.61
N GLY A 557 0.39 -5.12 -12.63
CA GLY A 557 1.44 -5.86 -11.92
C GLY A 557 1.08 -6.30 -10.51
N ALA A 558 -0.20 -6.21 -10.09
CA ALA A 558 -0.65 -6.87 -8.88
C ALA A 558 -0.43 -8.38 -8.95
N LYS A 559 0.00 -8.98 -7.83
CA LYS A 559 0.34 -10.40 -7.69
C LYS A 559 -0.80 -11.24 -7.11
N GLY A 560 -1.84 -10.58 -6.58
CA GLY A 560 -3.04 -11.21 -6.05
C GLY A 560 -4.20 -10.22 -5.95
N ILE A 561 -5.40 -10.77 -5.81
CA ILE A 561 -6.66 -10.04 -5.74
C ILE A 561 -7.42 -10.45 -4.48
N CYS A 562 -7.85 -9.48 -3.68
CA CYS A 562 -8.75 -9.69 -2.55
C CYS A 562 -9.96 -8.77 -2.71
N LEU A 563 -11.09 -9.25 -3.25
CA LEU A 563 -12.23 -8.39 -3.54
C LEU A 563 -12.87 -7.86 -2.25
N PHE A 564 -13.12 -6.55 -2.18
CA PHE A 564 -13.94 -5.97 -1.11
C PHE A 564 -15.38 -5.80 -1.60
N ASN A 565 -16.38 -6.41 -0.97
CA ASN A 565 -16.32 -7.37 0.14
C ASN A 565 -17.18 -8.59 -0.13
N TYR A 566 -17.07 -9.59 0.75
CA TYR A 566 -18.05 -10.67 0.82
C TYR A 566 -19.44 -10.07 1.14
N PRO A 567 -20.48 -10.35 0.32
CA PRO A 567 -21.68 -9.51 0.28
C PRO A 567 -22.65 -9.71 1.45
N TYR A 568 -22.39 -10.66 2.35
CA TYR A 568 -23.26 -10.95 3.49
C TYR A 568 -22.78 -10.24 4.74
N GLN A 569 -23.55 -9.24 5.17
CA GLN A 569 -23.25 -8.43 6.35
C GLN A 569 -23.75 -9.08 7.65
N PHE A 570 -23.33 -8.54 8.78
CA PHE A 570 -23.95 -8.82 10.09
C PHE A 570 -25.46 -8.53 10.09
N PRO A 571 -26.24 -9.10 11.04
CA PRO A 571 -27.71 -8.98 11.06
C PRO A 571 -28.23 -7.55 10.97
N ASN A 572 -27.56 -6.59 11.61
CA ASN A 572 -27.95 -5.18 11.53
C ASN A 572 -27.81 -4.61 10.12
N GLY A 573 -26.78 -5.01 9.39
CA GLY A 573 -26.60 -4.65 7.98
C GLY A 573 -27.66 -5.28 7.09
N MET A 574 -27.92 -6.58 7.28
CA MET A 574 -28.96 -7.31 6.53
C MET A 574 -30.37 -6.76 6.77
N LYS A 575 -30.69 -6.43 8.02
CA LYS A 575 -31.96 -5.77 8.39
C LYS A 575 -32.09 -4.43 7.67
N ARG A 576 -31.04 -3.62 7.69
CA ARG A 576 -31.03 -2.31 7.03
C ARG A 576 -31.22 -2.42 5.52
N LEU A 577 -30.56 -3.36 4.85
CA LEU A 577 -30.80 -3.62 3.43
C LEU A 577 -32.26 -4.00 3.17
N THR A 578 -32.83 -4.87 4.00
CA THR A 578 -34.22 -5.31 3.88
C THR A 578 -35.21 -4.15 4.06
N GLU A 579 -34.99 -3.28 5.03
CA GLU A 579 -35.83 -2.08 5.29
C GLU A 579 -35.82 -1.10 4.10
N HIS A 580 -34.78 -1.14 3.26
CA HIS A 580 -34.64 -0.35 2.05
C HIS A 580 -35.00 -1.14 0.75
N GLY A 581 -35.62 -2.31 0.86
CA GLY A 581 -36.03 -3.13 -0.30
C GLY A 581 -34.87 -3.81 -1.04
N LEU A 582 -33.71 -3.96 -0.40
CA LEU A 582 -32.48 -4.55 -0.94
C LEU A 582 -32.22 -5.96 -0.41
N GLN A 583 -33.26 -6.71 -0.03
CA GLN A 583 -33.11 -8.05 0.55
C GLN A 583 -32.39 -9.06 -0.36
N ASN A 584 -32.49 -8.89 -1.69
CA ASN A 584 -31.85 -9.78 -2.68
C ASN A 584 -30.44 -9.34 -3.08
N TYR A 585 -30.02 -8.13 -2.68
CA TYR A 585 -28.74 -7.55 -3.10
C TYR A 585 -27.55 -8.47 -2.81
N PRO A 586 -27.42 -9.11 -1.63
CA PRO A 586 -26.28 -9.97 -1.35
C PRO A 586 -26.14 -11.17 -2.30
N ASP A 587 -27.26 -11.83 -2.64
CA ASP A 587 -27.26 -12.98 -3.56
C ASP A 587 -27.00 -12.56 -5.01
N GLU A 588 -27.52 -11.40 -5.44
CA GLU A 588 -27.25 -10.84 -6.76
C GLU A 588 -25.80 -10.39 -6.92
N LEU A 589 -25.26 -9.73 -5.90
CA LEU A 589 -23.86 -9.34 -5.87
C LEU A 589 -22.95 -10.57 -5.87
N TRP A 590 -23.24 -11.57 -5.02
CA TRP A 590 -22.47 -12.83 -5.00
C TRP A 590 -22.43 -13.49 -6.37
N ARG A 591 -23.56 -13.59 -7.08
CA ARG A 591 -23.59 -14.19 -8.42
C ARG A 591 -22.70 -13.44 -9.41
N ARG A 592 -22.65 -12.11 -9.36
CA ARG A 592 -21.76 -11.30 -10.21
C ARG A 592 -20.30 -11.48 -9.83
N GLN A 593 -19.98 -11.45 -8.54
CA GLN A 593 -18.62 -11.69 -8.03
C GLN A 593 -18.10 -13.07 -8.48
N VAL A 594 -18.90 -14.13 -8.35
CA VAL A 594 -18.53 -15.48 -8.81
C VAL A 594 -18.21 -15.50 -10.30
N ARG A 595 -19.05 -14.91 -11.15
CA ARG A 595 -18.81 -14.93 -12.62
C ARG A 595 -17.57 -14.11 -13.00
N ALA A 596 -17.40 -12.94 -12.41
CA ALA A 596 -16.22 -12.10 -12.62
C ALA A 596 -14.93 -12.82 -12.15
N GLY A 597 -14.94 -13.42 -10.96
CA GLY A 597 -13.81 -14.21 -10.45
C GLY A 597 -13.52 -15.45 -11.30
N SER A 598 -14.55 -16.11 -11.85
CA SER A 598 -14.38 -17.28 -12.71
C SER A 598 -13.72 -16.91 -14.04
N ALA A 599 -14.04 -15.73 -14.59
CA ALA A 599 -13.34 -15.19 -15.75
C ALA A 599 -11.86 -14.95 -15.43
N VAL A 600 -11.56 -14.25 -14.32
CA VAL A 600 -10.18 -13.98 -13.89
C VAL A 600 -9.39 -15.25 -13.66
N LYS A 601 -9.99 -16.27 -13.03
CA LYS A 601 -9.31 -17.55 -12.74
C LYS A 601 -8.76 -18.26 -13.99
N LYS A 602 -9.35 -18.04 -15.18
CA LYS A 602 -8.87 -18.62 -16.45
C LYS A 602 -7.45 -18.16 -16.81
N ILE A 603 -6.99 -17.00 -16.31
CA ILE A 603 -5.63 -16.49 -16.59
C ILE A 603 -4.55 -17.18 -15.77
N GLU A 604 -4.91 -17.89 -14.70
CA GLU A 604 -3.95 -18.43 -13.72
C GLU A 604 -2.76 -19.15 -14.36
N PRO A 605 -2.92 -20.12 -15.30
CA PRO A 605 -1.79 -20.87 -15.87
C PRO A 605 -0.79 -20.00 -16.64
N TYR A 606 -1.23 -18.85 -17.13
CA TYR A 606 -0.42 -17.90 -17.89
C TYR A 606 0.24 -16.89 -16.94
N PHE A 607 -0.54 -16.39 -15.99
CA PHE A 607 -0.11 -15.37 -15.03
C PHE A 607 0.97 -15.87 -14.07
N ILE A 608 0.85 -17.13 -13.61
CA ILE A 608 1.80 -17.73 -12.65
C ILE A 608 3.04 -18.33 -13.32
N SER A 609 3.14 -18.24 -14.65
CA SER A 609 4.24 -18.79 -15.41
C SER A 609 5.58 -18.14 -15.02
N SER A 610 6.66 -18.90 -15.16
CA SER A 610 8.03 -18.39 -15.01
C SER A 610 8.60 -17.83 -16.31
N LEU A 611 7.87 -17.99 -17.43
CA LEU A 611 8.31 -17.50 -18.72
C LEU A 611 8.32 -15.96 -18.78
N PRO A 612 9.30 -15.36 -19.49
CA PRO A 612 9.34 -13.92 -19.70
C PRO A 612 8.03 -13.39 -20.29
N VAL A 613 7.55 -12.28 -19.75
CA VAL A 613 6.37 -11.55 -20.25
C VAL A 613 6.74 -10.92 -21.59
N PRO A 614 6.11 -11.31 -22.72
CA PRO A 614 6.44 -10.74 -24.01
C PRO A 614 6.02 -9.27 -24.09
N GLU A 615 6.84 -8.47 -24.78
CA GLU A 615 6.51 -7.08 -25.08
C GLU A 615 5.38 -7.00 -26.12
N ILE A 616 4.52 -5.99 -25.93
CA ILE A 616 3.44 -5.66 -26.85
C ILE A 616 3.46 -4.15 -27.11
N ARG A 617 2.87 -3.73 -28.22
CA ARG A 617 2.65 -2.32 -28.52
C ARG A 617 1.16 -2.02 -28.52
N ILE A 618 0.77 -0.88 -27.96
CA ILE A 618 -0.61 -0.40 -27.95
C ILE A 618 -0.63 0.94 -28.69
N GLU A 619 -1.46 1.03 -29.72
CA GLU A 619 -1.78 2.28 -30.40
C GLU A 619 -3.18 2.70 -29.96
N ASN A 620 -3.26 3.65 -29.03
CA ASN A 620 -4.52 4.16 -28.54
C ASN A 620 -5.08 5.24 -29.47
N ARG A 621 -6.34 5.09 -29.86
CA ARG A 621 -7.09 5.96 -30.78
C ARG A 621 -8.34 6.56 -30.14
N GLY A 622 -8.79 5.96 -29.04
CA GLY A 622 -9.98 6.38 -28.29
C GLY A 622 -9.69 7.45 -27.24
N ARG A 623 -10.75 7.82 -26.51
CA ARG A 623 -10.64 8.77 -25.39
C ARG A 623 -10.12 8.09 -24.12
N ALA A 624 -10.60 6.87 -23.86
CA ALA A 624 -10.17 6.08 -22.71
C ALA A 624 -8.77 5.50 -22.96
N GLU A 625 -7.98 5.37 -21.89
CA GLU A 625 -6.72 4.64 -21.97
C GLU A 625 -6.99 3.15 -22.17
N VAL A 626 -6.20 2.50 -23.03
CA VAL A 626 -6.21 1.04 -23.18
C VAL A 626 -4.91 0.48 -22.64
N LYS A 627 -5.04 -0.46 -21.70
CA LYS A 627 -3.93 -1.19 -21.10
C LYS A 627 -4.04 -2.66 -21.48
N ALA A 628 -2.91 -3.29 -21.77
CA ALA A 628 -2.89 -4.69 -22.11
C ALA A 628 -1.61 -5.37 -21.62
N ARG A 629 -1.69 -6.68 -21.42
CA ARG A 629 -0.53 -7.51 -21.13
C ARG A 629 -0.72 -8.89 -21.71
N LEU A 630 0.37 -9.41 -22.28
CA LEU A 630 0.45 -10.74 -22.84
C LEU A 630 1.25 -11.63 -21.88
N TRP A 631 0.70 -12.79 -21.53
CA TRP A 631 1.41 -13.82 -20.78
C TRP A 631 1.50 -15.11 -21.57
N LYS A 632 2.52 -15.91 -21.28
CA LYS A 632 2.66 -17.27 -21.80
C LYS A 632 2.59 -18.27 -20.66
N ALA A 633 1.76 -19.29 -20.80
CA ALA A 633 1.78 -20.45 -19.92
C ALA A 633 3.03 -21.30 -20.21
N GLU A 634 3.44 -22.14 -19.24
CA GLU A 634 4.55 -23.09 -19.41
C GLU A 634 4.37 -24.04 -20.61
N SER A 635 3.12 -24.25 -21.05
CA SER A 635 2.79 -24.99 -22.27
C SER A 635 3.16 -24.28 -23.58
N GLY A 636 3.61 -23.03 -23.52
CA GLY A 636 3.87 -22.15 -24.66
C GLY A 636 2.64 -21.40 -25.18
N LYS A 637 1.43 -21.72 -24.69
CA LYS A 637 0.20 -21.00 -25.03
C LYS A 637 0.21 -19.56 -24.52
N SER A 638 -0.43 -18.67 -25.26
CA SER A 638 -0.54 -17.24 -24.99
C SER A 638 -1.93 -16.85 -24.45
N ALA A 639 -1.94 -15.87 -23.56
CA ALA A 639 -3.13 -15.15 -23.15
C ALA A 639 -2.88 -13.64 -23.15
N LEU A 640 -3.62 -12.91 -23.98
CA LEU A 640 -3.59 -11.46 -24.05
C LEU A 640 -4.81 -10.91 -23.31
N VAL A 641 -4.58 -10.12 -22.26
CA VAL A 641 -5.64 -9.40 -21.54
C VAL A 641 -5.59 -7.94 -21.95
N ILE A 642 -6.76 -7.38 -22.25
CA ILE A 642 -6.93 -5.99 -22.70
C ILE A 642 -7.99 -5.34 -21.82
N VAL A 643 -7.74 -4.10 -21.40
CA VAL A 643 -8.62 -3.32 -20.53
C VAL A 643 -8.75 -1.91 -21.09
N GLY A 644 -9.98 -1.49 -21.39
CA GLY A 644 -10.33 -0.08 -21.57
C GLY A 644 -10.66 0.52 -20.22
N THR A 645 -9.97 1.58 -19.81
CA THR A 645 -10.01 2.10 -18.42
C THR A 645 -11.17 3.04 -18.12
N GLY A 646 -12.19 3.11 -19.00
CA GLY A 646 -13.36 3.98 -18.83
C GLY A 646 -13.09 5.48 -18.99
N GLY A 647 -14.13 6.28 -18.74
CA GLY A 647 -14.16 7.72 -18.96
C GLY A 647 -14.57 8.13 -20.38
N GLY A 648 -15.18 7.20 -21.13
CA GLY A 648 -15.57 7.34 -22.53
C GLY A 648 -15.11 6.16 -23.39
N PRO A 649 -15.34 6.21 -24.71
CA PRO A 649 -15.07 5.10 -25.60
C PRO A 649 -13.57 4.81 -25.71
N ALA A 650 -13.25 3.52 -25.72
CA ALA A 650 -11.92 2.99 -25.98
C ALA A 650 -11.85 2.46 -27.42
N ASP A 651 -10.75 2.76 -28.11
CA ASP A 651 -10.41 2.24 -29.43
C ASP A 651 -8.90 2.10 -29.49
N ALA A 652 -8.39 0.87 -29.67
CA ALA A 652 -6.95 0.65 -29.75
C ALA A 652 -6.57 -0.52 -30.65
N ILE A 653 -5.40 -0.41 -31.29
CA ILE A 653 -4.73 -1.53 -31.95
C ILE A 653 -3.63 -2.06 -31.04
N ILE A 654 -3.68 -3.35 -30.74
CA ILE A 654 -2.68 -4.07 -29.95
C ILE A 654 -1.86 -4.94 -30.89
N SER A 655 -0.55 -4.71 -30.91
CA SER A 655 0.43 -5.53 -31.62
C SER A 655 1.08 -6.51 -30.64
N ALA A 656 0.78 -7.79 -30.81
CA ALA A 656 1.33 -8.90 -30.03
C ALA A 656 2.03 -9.90 -30.98
N PRO A 657 3.23 -9.56 -31.49
CA PRO A 657 3.95 -10.40 -32.43
C PRO A 657 4.37 -11.73 -31.79
N GLY A 658 4.51 -12.77 -32.61
CA GLY A 658 4.96 -14.09 -32.13
C GLY A 658 3.91 -14.89 -31.35
N CYS A 659 2.65 -14.46 -31.36
CA CYS A 659 1.50 -15.24 -30.88
C CYS A 659 0.77 -15.92 -32.04
N GLY A 660 0.13 -17.06 -31.75
CA GLY A 660 -0.86 -17.65 -32.64
C GLY A 660 -2.09 -16.75 -32.81
N GLU A 661 -3.05 -17.18 -33.62
CA GLU A 661 -4.33 -16.49 -33.73
C GLU A 661 -5.11 -16.59 -32.41
N LEU A 662 -5.13 -15.49 -31.65
CA LEU A 662 -5.85 -15.43 -30.39
C LEU A 662 -7.32 -15.05 -30.61
N LYS A 663 -8.22 -15.71 -29.87
CA LYS A 663 -9.67 -15.51 -29.96
C LYS A 663 -10.18 -14.77 -28.72
N SER A 664 -10.95 -13.71 -28.96
CA SER A 664 -11.68 -12.97 -27.93
C SER A 664 -12.72 -13.83 -27.22
N GLU A 665 -12.71 -13.76 -25.89
CA GLU A 665 -13.66 -14.43 -25.00
C GLU A 665 -14.94 -13.59 -24.84
N PHE A 666 -14.83 -12.25 -24.80
CA PHE A 666 -15.95 -11.36 -24.47
C PHE A 666 -16.47 -10.52 -25.64
N GLY A 667 -15.86 -10.64 -26.83
CA GLY A 667 -16.33 -10.03 -28.07
C GLY A 667 -15.92 -8.57 -28.30
N HIS A 668 -15.10 -7.99 -27.41
CA HIS A 668 -14.61 -6.61 -27.57
C HIS A 668 -13.45 -6.47 -28.55
N THR A 669 -12.80 -7.58 -28.92
CA THR A 669 -11.58 -7.57 -29.73
C THR A 669 -11.72 -8.39 -31.01
N LYS A 670 -11.37 -7.78 -32.14
CA LYS A 670 -11.29 -8.45 -33.45
C LYS A 670 -9.83 -8.67 -33.83
N SER A 671 -9.49 -9.87 -34.29
CA SER A 671 -8.17 -10.10 -34.91
C SER A 671 -8.12 -9.43 -36.28
N LEU A 672 -7.03 -8.73 -36.55
CA LEU A 672 -6.72 -8.14 -37.87
C LEU A 672 -5.70 -8.97 -38.66
N GLY A 673 -5.29 -10.13 -38.12
CA GLY A 673 -4.20 -10.93 -38.67
C GLY A 673 -2.81 -10.40 -38.29
N GLY A 674 -1.77 -11.22 -38.51
CA GLY A 674 -0.37 -10.81 -38.28
C GLY A 674 -0.03 -10.44 -36.82
N GLY A 675 -0.79 -10.94 -35.84
CA GLY A 675 -0.61 -10.59 -34.43
C GLY A 675 -1.17 -9.22 -34.04
N LEU A 676 -2.02 -8.63 -34.88
CA LEU A 676 -2.72 -7.36 -34.61
C LEU A 676 -4.15 -7.62 -34.15
N TYR A 677 -4.59 -6.84 -33.16
CA TYR A 677 -5.90 -6.95 -32.52
C TYR A 677 -6.53 -5.57 -32.35
N HIS A 678 -7.79 -5.40 -32.78
CA HIS A 678 -8.55 -4.17 -32.61
C HIS A 678 -9.54 -4.31 -31.46
N PHE A 679 -9.31 -3.59 -30.38
CA PHE A 679 -10.18 -3.55 -29.20
C PHE A 679 -11.07 -2.31 -29.25
N THR A 680 -12.36 -2.47 -28.96
CA THR A 680 -13.33 -1.37 -28.86
C THR A 680 -14.30 -1.58 -27.70
N SER A 681 -14.60 -0.50 -26.97
CA SER A 681 -15.66 -0.45 -25.97
C SER A 681 -16.27 0.95 -25.85
N GLU A 682 -17.51 1.04 -25.39
CA GLU A 682 -18.19 2.34 -25.17
C GLU A 682 -17.72 3.04 -23.88
N ASP A 683 -17.26 2.27 -22.90
CA ASP A 683 -16.71 2.77 -21.64
C ASP A 683 -15.76 1.73 -20.99
N LEU A 684 -15.84 1.52 -19.68
CA LEU A 684 -15.06 0.54 -18.93
C LEU A 684 -15.39 -0.88 -19.41
N ALA A 685 -14.39 -1.60 -19.94
CA ALA A 685 -14.56 -2.97 -20.43
C ALA A 685 -13.23 -3.73 -20.43
N SER A 686 -13.32 -5.05 -20.51
CA SER A 686 -12.14 -5.91 -20.61
C SER A 686 -12.39 -7.08 -21.55
N ASP A 687 -11.30 -7.53 -22.19
CA ASP A 687 -11.29 -8.73 -22.99
C ASP A 687 -10.12 -9.65 -22.61
N MET A 688 -10.31 -10.93 -22.88
CA MET A 688 -9.29 -11.95 -22.76
C MET A 688 -9.20 -12.71 -24.07
N LEU A 689 -8.00 -12.84 -24.59
CA LEU A 689 -7.74 -13.51 -25.85
C LEU A 689 -6.81 -14.69 -25.60
N PHE A 690 -7.25 -15.87 -25.99
CA PHE A 690 -6.48 -17.11 -25.84
C PHE A 690 -6.21 -17.75 -27.20
N ASP A 691 -5.17 -18.58 -27.30
CA ASP A 691 -4.95 -19.39 -28.51
C ASP A 691 -6.22 -20.17 -28.87
N LYS A 692 -6.56 -20.21 -30.17
CA LYS A 692 -7.58 -21.15 -30.65
C LYS A 692 -7.20 -22.57 -30.19
N ASN A 693 -8.07 -23.19 -29.40
CA ASN A 693 -8.02 -24.63 -29.24
C ASN A 693 -8.19 -25.23 -30.64
N LYS A 694 -7.17 -25.97 -31.10
CA LYS A 694 -7.26 -26.77 -32.33
C LYS A 694 -8.30 -27.86 -32.18
#